data_AF-A0A6F9D7A0-F1
#
_entry.id   AF-A0A6F9D7A0-F1
#
_cell.length_a   1.000
_cell.length_b   1.000
_cell.length_c   1.000
_cell.angle_alpha   90.00
_cell.angle_beta   90.00
_cell.angle_gamma   90.00
#
_symmetry.space_group_name_H-M   'P 1'
#
loop_
_entity.id
_entity.type
_entity.pdbx_description
1 polymer ?
#
loop_
_entity_poly.entity_id
_entity_poly.type
_entity_poly.pdbx_seq_one_letter_code
_entity_poly.pdbx_strand_id
1 'polypeptide(L)'
;MAGPVQFLPFASAIESGFWNKLAENKLNVYKLDDAPKRLNGFYTNTDVEGLPCRHNVDYKAFEKMEKAPPLCFMSHGTLWNKNTIEDFKSCNKKQILQDVADTLWQQITNGEAIKNPSCLVRFVLLSFADLKKYLFYYWFAFPAFVHPTAIVKNICKPLSNLNCPNFQNSLQQAFSSYGSNKPGFFLLSCSSNPFQSDEVSVNICALTEFERLLKEKEFIIFGLADPSTLEDYPAWPLRNFLTLISYHWSSHFVDNLVRVICFRDRTHSGKRTIAHSLYLEVNLPPVKICAEATGWEKNKKNKLAPRSVSLAESMDPTRLAMSSVNLNLKLMRWRLMPSLDLEAISSCKCLLLGSGTLGCNVARGLLGWGVTDITMVDNGTVSFSNPVRQSLFEFSDCSPSGGKPKALAAAEKLKLIYPGVNAVGVELSIPMPGHPVHSSDELVAKVQNEVHQLEELIDSHDVVFLLMDTRESRWLPTMMCAAKDKLVINSALGFDSYLVMRHGIITPEQQAAKKLGCYFCNDVVAPGNSLRDRSLDQQCTVSRPGVSMIASALAVELLASVLQHPSGKLCMPDNAQGEFDPAESSLLGPVPHQIRGFLSNNQVLYPSTEAFSKCTACSDIVLDQYKSQKFDFLLDVFNSPNSYLEDLTGLTLLHQQTAQAEADILEFSDTESI
;
A
#
# COMPACT_ATOMS: atom_id res chain seq x y z
N MET A 1 -19.02 48.82 15.07
CA MET A 1 -18.52 49.82 14.09
C MET A 1 -19.21 49.54 12.76
N ALA A 2 -19.71 50.59 12.10
CA ALA A 2 -20.24 50.47 10.74
C ALA A 2 -19.09 50.10 9.78
N GLY A 3 -19.31 49.13 8.91
CA GLY A 3 -18.29 48.63 7.99
C GLY A 3 -18.90 47.67 6.97
N PRO A 4 -18.16 47.26 5.94
CA PRO A 4 -18.67 46.29 4.96
C PRO A 4 -18.94 44.94 5.61
N VAL A 5 -19.99 44.24 5.15
CA VAL A 5 -20.24 42.86 5.54
C VAL A 5 -19.15 41.97 4.95
N GLN A 6 -18.49 41.19 5.78
CA GLN A 6 -17.54 40.16 5.37
C GLN A 6 -18.20 38.80 5.50
N PHE A 7 -17.91 37.91 4.55
CA PHE A 7 -18.58 36.60 4.43
C PHE A 7 -17.56 35.48 4.55
N LEU A 8 -17.89 34.44 5.31
CA LEU A 8 -17.07 33.24 5.44
C LEU A 8 -17.25 32.34 4.22
N PRO A 9 -16.19 32.06 3.42
CA PRO A 9 -16.29 31.18 2.25
C PRO A 9 -16.60 29.73 2.64
N PHE A 10 -17.25 29.00 1.73
CA PHE A 10 -17.36 27.56 1.84
C PHE A 10 -15.99 26.87 1.72
N ALA A 11 -15.84 25.77 2.45
CA ALA A 11 -14.76 24.81 2.30
C ALA A 11 -15.34 23.49 1.78
N SER A 12 -14.80 22.99 0.66
CA SER A 12 -15.26 21.73 0.07
C SER A 12 -14.86 20.54 0.95
N ALA A 13 -15.79 19.65 1.23
CA ALA A 13 -15.58 18.35 1.87
C ALA A 13 -16.08 17.26 0.92
N ILE A 14 -15.19 16.34 0.54
CA ILE A 14 -15.45 15.35 -0.51
C ILE A 14 -15.23 13.98 0.10
N GLU A 15 -16.23 13.12 0.06
CA GLU A 15 -16.10 11.75 0.54
C GLU A 15 -15.34 10.88 -0.47
N SER A 16 -14.64 9.84 0.00
CA SER A 16 -13.90 8.92 -0.87
C SER A 16 -14.79 8.25 -1.92
N GLY A 17 -16.04 7.92 -1.54
CA GLY A 17 -17.04 7.34 -2.44
C GLY A 17 -17.36 8.20 -3.67
N PHE A 18 -17.23 9.53 -3.57
CA PHE A 18 -17.42 10.43 -4.70
C PHE A 18 -16.41 10.14 -5.83
N TRP A 19 -15.13 9.93 -5.48
CA TRP A 19 -14.07 9.69 -6.46
C TRP A 19 -14.20 8.32 -7.13
N ASN A 20 -14.59 7.30 -6.37
CA ASN A 20 -14.91 5.99 -6.91
C ASN A 20 -16.02 6.10 -7.97
N LYS A 21 -17.11 6.81 -7.63
CA LYS A 21 -18.22 6.99 -8.57
C LYS A 21 -17.86 7.85 -9.78
N LEU A 22 -17.01 8.87 -9.59
CA LEU A 22 -16.48 9.68 -10.70
C LEU A 22 -15.65 8.82 -11.66
N ALA A 23 -14.77 7.95 -11.14
CA ALA A 23 -13.95 7.04 -11.95
C ALA A 23 -14.83 6.04 -12.72
N GLU A 24 -15.80 5.42 -12.05
CA GLU A 24 -16.77 4.51 -12.67
C GLU A 24 -17.55 5.20 -13.79
N ASN A 25 -18.11 6.38 -13.50
CA ASN A 25 -18.84 7.16 -14.49
C ASN A 25 -17.93 7.60 -15.64
N LYS A 26 -16.66 7.95 -15.38
CA LYS A 26 -15.72 8.35 -16.42
C LYS A 26 -15.43 7.20 -17.39
N LEU A 27 -15.22 5.98 -16.87
CA LEU A 27 -14.94 4.79 -17.68
C LEU A 27 -16.18 4.30 -18.44
N ASN A 28 -17.32 4.22 -17.76
CA ASN A 28 -18.48 3.49 -18.26
C ASN A 28 -19.51 4.41 -18.95
N VAL A 29 -19.66 5.64 -18.47
CA VAL A 29 -20.73 6.56 -18.89
C VAL A 29 -20.21 7.70 -19.76
N TYR A 30 -19.27 8.50 -19.25
CA TYR A 30 -18.79 9.71 -19.91
C TYR A 30 -17.83 9.39 -21.05
N LYS A 31 -16.92 8.41 -20.86
CA LYS A 31 -15.88 8.06 -21.84
C LYS A 31 -15.10 9.32 -22.24
N LEU A 32 -15.14 9.71 -23.51
CA LEU A 32 -14.47 10.92 -24.04
C LEU A 32 -15.30 12.19 -23.89
N ASP A 33 -16.58 12.10 -23.53
CA ASP A 33 -17.43 13.25 -23.30
C ASP A 33 -16.94 14.05 -22.07
N ASP A 34 -16.56 15.30 -22.31
CA ASP A 34 -16.12 16.26 -21.30
C ASP A 34 -17.14 17.41 -21.10
N ALA A 35 -18.35 17.25 -21.65
CA ALA A 35 -19.45 18.20 -21.46
C ALA A 35 -19.87 18.27 -19.98
N PRO A 36 -20.37 19.44 -19.53
CA PRO A 36 -20.74 19.65 -18.13
C PRO A 36 -21.79 18.64 -17.64
N LYS A 37 -21.59 18.08 -16.45
CA LYS A 37 -22.54 17.14 -15.82
C LYS A 37 -23.14 17.76 -14.58
N ARG A 38 -24.42 17.47 -14.31
CA ARG A 38 -25.08 17.93 -13.08
C ARG A 38 -24.52 17.19 -11.88
N LEU A 39 -24.30 17.92 -10.79
CA LEU A 39 -24.03 17.37 -9.47
C LEU A 39 -25.06 17.90 -8.46
N ASN A 40 -25.19 17.19 -7.35
CA ASN A 40 -25.87 17.66 -6.15
C ASN A 40 -24.87 17.64 -4.98
N GLY A 41 -25.08 18.54 -4.03
CA GLY A 41 -24.28 18.59 -2.80
C GLY A 41 -25.15 19.15 -1.68
N PHE A 42 -24.60 19.24 -0.49
CA PHE A 42 -25.34 19.72 0.66
C PHE A 42 -24.45 20.42 1.68
N TYR A 43 -25.07 21.26 2.51
CA TYR A 43 -24.42 21.92 3.64
C TYR A 43 -25.31 21.82 4.88
N THR A 44 -24.77 22.12 6.06
CA THR A 44 -25.50 22.11 7.33
C THR A 44 -25.29 23.43 8.08
N ASN A 45 -26.26 23.82 8.90
CA ASN A 45 -26.16 24.92 9.85
C ASN A 45 -25.97 24.46 11.31
N THR A 46 -25.66 23.17 11.50
CA THR A 46 -25.51 22.54 12.82
C THR A 46 -24.06 22.35 13.25
N ASP A 47 -23.10 22.73 12.43
CA ASP A 47 -21.68 22.56 12.72
C ASP A 47 -21.27 23.37 13.96
N VAL A 48 -20.45 22.74 14.80
CA VAL A 48 -19.91 23.36 16.02
C VAL A 48 -18.84 24.39 15.69
N GLU A 49 -18.55 25.26 16.66
CA GLU A 49 -17.49 26.26 16.54
C GLU A 49 -16.11 25.61 16.28
N GLY A 50 -15.27 26.29 15.49
CA GLY A 50 -13.93 25.82 15.12
C GLY A 50 -13.90 24.91 13.87
N LEU A 51 -15.03 24.38 13.41
CA LEU A 51 -15.11 23.69 12.12
C LEU A 51 -15.16 24.70 10.96
N PRO A 52 -14.65 24.36 9.76
CA PRO A 52 -14.84 25.22 8.60
C PRO A 52 -16.31 25.25 8.15
N CYS A 53 -16.70 26.26 7.39
CA CYS A 53 -18.02 26.34 6.75
C CYS A 53 -18.11 25.29 5.63
N ARG A 54 -18.52 24.06 5.93
CA ARG A 54 -18.40 22.92 5.01
C ARG A 54 -19.50 22.88 3.96
N HIS A 55 -19.10 22.52 2.74
CA HIS A 55 -19.99 22.08 1.67
C HIS A 55 -19.59 20.67 1.27
N ASN A 56 -20.53 19.73 1.34
CA ASN A 56 -20.26 18.30 1.18
C ASN A 56 -20.75 17.78 -0.18
N VAL A 57 -19.95 16.90 -0.76
CA VAL A 57 -20.33 16.04 -1.89
C VAL A 57 -19.96 14.58 -1.58
N ASP A 58 -20.90 13.68 -1.81
CA ASP A 58 -20.77 12.24 -1.60
C ASP A 58 -20.99 11.47 -2.91
N TYR A 59 -21.04 10.14 -2.84
CA TYR A 59 -21.27 9.30 -4.02
C TYR A 59 -22.65 9.54 -4.68
N LYS A 60 -23.64 10.03 -3.93
CA LYS A 60 -24.99 10.34 -4.44
C LYS A 60 -25.05 11.68 -5.17
N ALA A 61 -23.95 12.43 -5.20
CA ALA A 61 -23.86 13.68 -5.96
C ALA A 61 -24.21 13.52 -7.45
N PHE A 62 -24.01 12.33 -8.02
CA PHE A 62 -24.31 12.02 -9.43
C PHE A 62 -25.76 11.58 -9.68
N GLU A 63 -26.52 11.28 -8.62
CA GLU A 63 -27.90 10.80 -8.72
C GLU A 63 -28.89 11.97 -8.77
N LYS A 64 -30.13 11.71 -9.21
CA LYS A 64 -31.21 12.68 -9.08
C LYS A 64 -31.65 12.75 -7.61
N MET A 65 -31.02 13.63 -6.82
CA MET A 65 -31.47 13.90 -5.46
C MET A 65 -32.74 14.76 -5.47
N GLU A 66 -33.82 14.21 -4.92
CA GLU A 66 -35.04 14.98 -4.64
C GLU A 66 -35.00 15.67 -3.26
N LYS A 67 -34.22 15.11 -2.31
CA LYS A 67 -34.18 15.53 -0.90
C LYS A 67 -32.76 15.50 -0.36
N ALA A 68 -32.44 16.45 0.52
CA ALA A 68 -31.15 16.50 1.20
C ALA A 68 -31.13 15.47 2.35
N PRO A 69 -29.94 15.08 2.84
CA PRO A 69 -29.84 14.34 4.10
C PRO A 69 -30.56 15.07 5.25
N PRO A 70 -31.00 14.36 6.30
CA PRO A 70 -31.60 15.00 7.47
C PRO A 70 -30.69 16.12 8.03
N LEU A 71 -31.31 17.24 8.45
CA LEU A 71 -30.61 18.42 8.97
C LEU A 71 -29.64 19.10 7.99
N CYS A 72 -29.71 18.76 6.69
CA CYS A 72 -28.90 19.38 5.65
C CYS A 72 -29.78 20.13 4.65
N PHE A 73 -29.14 21.05 3.92
CA PHE A 73 -29.76 21.87 2.88
C PHE A 73 -29.15 21.55 1.52
N MET A 74 -30.02 21.45 0.52
CA MET A 74 -29.63 21.11 -0.85
C MET A 74 -28.83 22.23 -1.51
N SER A 75 -27.88 21.85 -2.35
CA SER A 75 -27.14 22.73 -3.25
C SER A 75 -26.95 22.06 -4.62
N HIS A 76 -26.89 22.86 -5.67
CA HIS A 76 -26.85 22.37 -7.04
C HIS A 76 -25.49 22.63 -7.68
N GLY A 77 -24.90 21.59 -8.27
CA GLY A 77 -23.54 21.61 -8.77
C GLY A 77 -23.43 21.38 -10.27
N THR A 78 -22.29 21.78 -10.83
CA THR A 78 -21.90 21.41 -12.20
C THR A 78 -20.45 20.91 -12.22
N LEU A 79 -20.27 19.69 -12.72
CA LEU A 79 -18.98 19.04 -12.92
C LEU A 79 -18.45 19.34 -14.33
N TRP A 80 -17.24 19.89 -14.39
CA TRP A 80 -16.44 20.04 -15.59
C TRP A 80 -15.24 19.10 -15.48
N ASN A 81 -15.39 17.86 -15.95
CA ASN A 81 -14.31 16.87 -15.88
C ASN A 81 -13.56 16.77 -17.21
N LYS A 82 -12.33 17.27 -17.25
CA LYS A 82 -11.48 17.27 -18.45
C LYS A 82 -10.78 15.93 -18.66
N ASN A 83 -10.53 15.60 -19.93
CA ASN A 83 -9.88 14.35 -20.34
C ASN A 83 -8.37 14.38 -20.16
N THR A 84 -7.75 15.55 -20.36
CA THR A 84 -6.30 15.74 -20.26
C THR A 84 -5.97 16.77 -19.19
N ILE A 85 -4.74 16.68 -18.66
CA ILE A 85 -4.25 17.66 -17.68
C ILE A 85 -3.99 19.01 -18.34
N GLU A 86 -3.66 19.03 -19.63
CA GLU A 86 -3.47 20.22 -20.44
C GLU A 86 -4.77 21.03 -20.58
N ASP A 87 -5.89 20.36 -20.89
CA ASP A 87 -7.21 21.00 -20.97
C ASP A 87 -7.65 21.54 -19.60
N PHE A 88 -7.39 20.79 -18.54
CA PHE A 88 -7.65 21.23 -17.16
C PHE A 88 -6.86 22.51 -16.83
N LYS A 89 -5.59 22.58 -17.21
CA LYS A 89 -4.73 23.75 -16.96
C LYS A 89 -5.14 24.95 -17.80
N SER A 90 -5.42 24.76 -19.09
CA SER A 90 -5.67 25.83 -20.06
C SER A 90 -7.11 26.36 -20.05
N CYS A 91 -8.08 25.63 -19.48
CA CYS A 91 -9.47 26.07 -19.47
C CYS A 91 -9.67 27.46 -18.83
N ASN A 92 -10.60 28.23 -19.39
CA ASN A 92 -10.95 29.56 -18.91
C ASN A 92 -11.83 29.47 -17.65
N LYS A 93 -11.16 29.47 -16.49
CA LYS A 93 -11.78 29.37 -15.16
C LYS A 93 -12.70 30.55 -14.84
N LYS A 94 -12.46 31.73 -15.43
CA LYS A 94 -13.34 32.89 -15.25
C LYS A 94 -14.65 32.68 -15.99
N GLN A 95 -14.58 32.19 -17.24
CA GLN A 95 -15.77 31.90 -18.03
C GLN A 95 -16.64 30.81 -17.39
N ILE A 96 -16.04 29.70 -16.95
CA ILE A 96 -16.77 28.61 -16.29
C ILE A 96 -17.55 29.10 -15.07
N LEU A 97 -16.95 29.99 -14.27
CA LEU A 97 -17.63 30.60 -13.12
C LEU A 97 -18.77 31.51 -13.57
N GLN A 98 -18.52 32.33 -14.60
CA GLN A 98 -19.49 33.28 -15.13
C GLN A 98 -20.71 32.59 -15.74
N ASP A 99 -20.55 31.50 -16.49
CA ASP A 99 -21.66 30.75 -17.10
C ASP A 99 -22.68 30.27 -16.03
N VAL A 100 -22.16 29.81 -14.89
CA VAL A 100 -23.00 29.37 -13.77
C VAL A 100 -23.61 30.56 -13.02
N ALA A 101 -22.88 31.67 -12.92
CA ALA A 101 -23.41 32.91 -12.36
C ALA A 101 -24.53 33.52 -13.21
N ASP A 102 -24.41 33.49 -14.54
CA ASP A 102 -25.42 33.97 -15.47
C ASP A 102 -26.70 33.14 -15.37
N THR A 103 -26.54 31.81 -15.24
CA THR A 103 -27.67 30.90 -14.96
C THR A 103 -28.36 31.28 -13.64
N LEU A 104 -27.58 31.53 -12.59
CA LEU A 104 -28.13 31.97 -11.30
C LEU A 104 -28.84 33.33 -11.41
N TRP A 105 -28.28 34.27 -12.15
CA TRP A 105 -28.87 35.59 -12.38
C TRP A 105 -30.22 35.49 -13.12
N GLN A 106 -30.30 34.64 -14.14
CA GLN A 106 -31.57 34.35 -14.82
C GLN A 106 -32.63 33.82 -13.85
N GLN A 107 -32.26 32.88 -12.98
CA GLN A 107 -33.16 32.33 -11.96
C GLN A 107 -33.59 33.36 -10.90
N ILE A 108 -32.72 34.33 -10.57
CA ILE A 108 -33.10 35.44 -9.71
C ILE A 108 -34.11 36.33 -10.45
N THR A 109 -33.76 36.82 -11.64
CA THR A 109 -34.56 37.82 -12.36
C THR A 109 -35.93 37.31 -12.81
N ASN A 110 -36.06 36.03 -13.17
CA ASN A 110 -37.33 35.41 -13.57
C ASN A 110 -38.20 34.94 -12.39
N GLY A 111 -37.73 35.07 -11.15
CA GLY A 111 -38.43 34.69 -9.92
C GLY A 111 -38.40 33.20 -9.57
N GLU A 112 -37.68 32.36 -10.32
CA GLU A 112 -37.50 30.93 -10.01
C GLU A 112 -36.80 30.74 -8.66
N ALA A 113 -35.83 31.60 -8.32
CA ALA A 113 -35.12 31.57 -7.05
C ALA A 113 -36.00 31.93 -5.84
N ILE A 114 -37.14 32.63 -6.06
CA ILE A 114 -38.14 32.87 -5.00
C ILE A 114 -38.95 31.59 -4.75
N LYS A 115 -39.31 30.87 -5.82
CA LYS A 115 -40.08 29.61 -5.76
C LYS A 115 -39.23 28.44 -5.23
N ASN A 116 -37.96 28.37 -5.66
CA ASN A 116 -37.01 27.35 -5.23
C ASN A 116 -35.69 28.00 -4.77
N PRO A 117 -35.61 28.43 -3.51
CA PRO A 117 -34.44 29.16 -3.01
C PRO A 117 -33.16 28.33 -2.93
N SER A 118 -33.24 26.99 -3.03
CA SER A 118 -32.05 26.12 -3.02
C SER A 118 -31.09 26.40 -4.17
N CYS A 119 -31.56 26.99 -5.28
CA CYS A 119 -30.71 27.38 -6.41
C CYS A 119 -29.72 28.51 -6.07
N LEU A 120 -29.95 29.28 -5.00
CA LEU A 120 -29.03 30.32 -4.54
C LEU A 120 -27.69 29.76 -4.05
N VAL A 121 -27.65 28.47 -3.69
CA VAL A 121 -26.41 27.76 -3.35
C VAL A 121 -26.01 26.87 -4.52
N ARG A 122 -25.22 27.44 -5.42
CA ARG A 122 -24.60 26.73 -6.54
C ARG A 122 -23.12 26.48 -6.29
N PHE A 123 -22.61 25.41 -6.89
CA PHE A 123 -21.18 25.13 -6.91
C PHE A 123 -20.71 24.61 -8.27
N VAL A 124 -19.42 24.75 -8.52
CA VAL A 124 -18.72 24.24 -9.69
C VAL A 124 -17.61 23.34 -9.20
N LEU A 125 -17.46 22.19 -9.85
CA LEU A 125 -16.33 21.29 -9.68
C LEU A 125 -15.61 21.14 -11.01
N LEU A 126 -14.45 21.78 -11.15
CA LEU A 126 -13.53 21.53 -12.26
C LEU A 126 -12.59 20.40 -11.85
N SER A 127 -12.48 19.33 -12.64
CA SER A 127 -11.64 18.18 -12.31
C SER A 127 -10.90 17.58 -13.50
N PHE A 128 -9.84 16.83 -13.20
CA PHE A 128 -9.16 15.90 -14.09
C PHE A 128 -8.80 14.65 -13.28
N ALA A 129 -9.14 13.47 -13.80
CA ALA A 129 -8.93 12.20 -13.13
C ALA A 129 -7.90 11.35 -13.89
N ASP A 130 -6.71 11.18 -13.32
CA ASP A 130 -5.71 10.22 -13.81
C ASP A 130 -6.04 8.84 -13.21
N LEU A 131 -6.82 8.06 -13.96
CA LEU A 131 -7.26 6.74 -13.54
C LEU A 131 -6.16 5.68 -13.58
N LYS A 132 -5.02 5.94 -14.20
CA LYS A 132 -3.86 5.03 -14.18
C LYS A 132 -3.09 5.18 -12.87
N LYS A 133 -2.99 6.39 -12.35
CA LYS A 133 -2.30 6.69 -11.08
C LYS A 133 -3.23 6.85 -9.89
N TYR A 134 -4.55 6.75 -10.11
CA TYR A 134 -5.59 7.06 -9.11
C TYR A 134 -5.41 8.45 -8.48
N LEU A 135 -5.01 9.43 -9.29
CA LEU A 135 -4.72 10.80 -8.89
C LEU A 135 -5.77 11.76 -9.45
N PHE A 136 -6.44 12.48 -8.57
CA PHE A 136 -7.53 13.38 -8.91
C PHE A 136 -7.12 14.82 -8.65
N TYR A 137 -7.13 15.65 -9.68
CA TYR A 137 -6.95 17.09 -9.60
C TYR A 137 -8.31 17.75 -9.65
N TYR A 138 -8.56 18.70 -8.76
CA TYR A 138 -9.86 19.34 -8.68
C TYR A 138 -9.81 20.75 -8.13
N TRP A 139 -10.83 21.54 -8.44
CA TRP A 139 -11.01 22.88 -7.91
C TRP A 139 -12.49 23.20 -7.76
N PHE A 140 -12.91 23.52 -6.54
CA PHE A 140 -14.27 23.99 -6.26
C PHE A 140 -14.38 25.50 -6.48
N ALA A 141 -15.54 25.90 -6.98
CA ALA A 141 -15.99 27.28 -6.96
C ALA A 141 -17.42 27.36 -6.42
N PHE A 142 -17.70 28.40 -5.65
CA PHE A 142 -19.03 28.70 -5.11
C PHE A 142 -19.48 30.06 -5.64
N PRO A 143 -20.10 30.14 -6.84
CA PRO A 143 -20.44 31.41 -7.46
C PRO A 143 -21.28 32.29 -6.53
N ALA A 144 -20.75 33.47 -6.22
CA ALA A 144 -21.43 34.49 -5.47
C ALA A 144 -21.24 35.87 -6.09
N PHE A 145 -22.33 36.63 -6.18
CA PHE A 145 -22.31 37.97 -6.74
C PHE A 145 -21.55 38.96 -5.86
N VAL A 146 -20.78 39.83 -6.50
CA VAL A 146 -20.12 40.98 -5.87
C VAL A 146 -21.05 42.17 -6.04
N HIS A 147 -21.68 42.59 -4.95
CA HIS A 147 -22.61 43.71 -4.99
C HIS A 147 -21.90 44.98 -5.51
N PRO A 148 -22.48 45.75 -6.47
CA PRO A 148 -21.81 46.91 -7.08
C PRO A 148 -21.43 48.01 -6.09
N THR A 149 -22.25 48.18 -5.05
CA THR A 149 -21.99 49.06 -3.92
C THR A 149 -21.78 48.21 -2.66
N ALA A 150 -20.81 48.56 -1.82
CA ALA A 150 -20.53 47.81 -0.61
C ALA A 150 -21.76 47.76 0.32
N ILE A 151 -22.13 46.55 0.75
CA ILE A 151 -23.21 46.32 1.71
C ILE A 151 -22.67 46.66 3.10
N VAL A 152 -23.20 47.70 3.73
CA VAL A 152 -22.74 48.19 5.03
C VAL A 152 -23.60 47.59 6.13
N LYS A 153 -22.97 46.99 7.16
CA LYS A 153 -23.66 46.54 8.37
C LYS A 153 -23.84 47.69 9.36
N ASN A 154 -25.09 47.93 9.75
CA ASN A 154 -25.46 48.81 10.85
C ASN A 154 -25.44 48.03 12.17
N ILE A 155 -26.02 46.83 12.17
CA ILE A 155 -26.00 45.88 13.28
C ILE A 155 -25.52 44.53 12.75
N CYS A 156 -24.69 43.84 13.55
CA CYS A 156 -24.23 42.49 13.29
C CYS A 156 -23.85 41.91 14.65
N LYS A 157 -24.77 41.21 15.29
CA LYS A 157 -24.61 40.70 16.66
C LYS A 157 -25.25 39.32 16.82
N PRO A 158 -24.63 38.42 17.60
CA PRO A 158 -25.28 37.19 18.03
C PRO A 158 -26.59 37.48 18.78
N LEU A 159 -27.56 36.57 18.69
CA LEU A 159 -28.84 36.70 19.41
C LEU A 159 -28.64 36.77 20.93
N SER A 160 -27.61 36.12 21.48
CA SER A 160 -27.22 36.22 22.90
C SER A 160 -27.00 37.67 23.34
N ASN A 161 -26.54 38.54 22.44
CA ASN A 161 -26.17 39.91 22.75
C ASN A 161 -27.31 40.91 22.48
N LEU A 162 -28.49 40.43 22.07
CA LEU A 162 -29.68 41.24 21.75
C LEU A 162 -30.76 41.18 22.83
N ASN A 163 -30.54 40.45 23.93
CA ASN A 163 -31.46 40.36 25.09
C ASN A 163 -32.93 40.07 24.69
N CYS A 164 -33.15 39.11 23.79
CA CYS A 164 -34.48 38.79 23.22
C CYS A 164 -34.89 37.32 23.47
N PRO A 165 -35.08 36.86 24.73
CA PRO A 165 -35.28 35.45 25.06
C PRO A 165 -36.58 34.88 24.48
N ASN A 166 -37.67 35.65 24.45
CA ASN A 166 -38.95 35.19 23.91
C ASN A 166 -38.90 34.99 22.39
N PHE A 167 -38.23 35.90 21.68
CA PHE A 167 -37.92 35.73 20.26
C PHE A 167 -37.08 34.49 20.00
N GLN A 168 -36.02 34.26 20.79
CA GLN A 168 -35.18 33.05 20.65
C GLN A 168 -35.99 31.76 20.84
N ASN A 169 -36.82 31.70 21.88
CA ASN A 169 -37.66 30.53 22.16
C ASN A 169 -38.68 30.28 21.04
N SER A 170 -39.38 31.33 20.58
CA SER A 170 -40.37 31.21 19.52
C SER A 170 -39.72 30.83 18.18
N LEU A 171 -38.57 31.41 17.84
CA LEU A 171 -37.80 31.06 16.65
C LEU A 171 -37.32 29.60 16.69
N GLN A 172 -36.81 29.13 17.83
CA GLN A 172 -36.38 27.75 17.99
C GLN A 172 -37.55 26.76 17.81
N GLN A 173 -38.73 27.09 18.35
CA GLN A 173 -39.95 26.30 18.17
C GLN A 173 -40.39 26.30 16.69
N ALA A 174 -40.45 27.47 16.06
CA ALA A 174 -40.85 27.61 14.66
C ALA A 174 -39.95 26.78 13.72
N PHE A 175 -38.63 26.80 13.95
CA PHE A 175 -37.69 26.00 13.16
C PHE A 175 -37.83 24.49 13.44
N SER A 176 -38.17 24.10 14.68
CA SER A 176 -38.45 22.69 15.01
C SER A 176 -39.67 22.17 14.24
N SER A 177 -40.70 23.00 14.12
CA SER A 177 -41.93 22.69 13.37
C SER A 177 -41.75 22.77 11.85
N TYR A 178 -40.74 23.50 11.37
CA TYR A 178 -40.44 23.65 9.94
C TYR A 178 -40.09 22.30 9.28
N GLY A 179 -39.51 21.38 10.05
CA GLY A 179 -39.22 20.01 9.64
C GLY A 179 -38.01 19.88 8.71
N SER A 180 -37.67 18.64 8.34
CA SER A 180 -36.58 18.34 7.41
C SER A 180 -37.00 18.56 5.94
N ASN A 181 -36.03 18.80 5.05
CA ASN A 181 -36.23 19.02 3.60
C ASN A 181 -36.92 20.33 3.20
N LYS A 182 -36.81 21.36 4.01
CA LYS A 182 -37.24 22.71 3.66
C LYS A 182 -36.09 23.56 3.09
N PRO A 183 -36.37 24.61 2.30
CA PRO A 183 -35.32 25.46 1.75
C PRO A 183 -34.53 26.15 2.87
N GLY A 184 -33.23 26.31 2.66
CA GLY A 184 -32.34 27.01 3.59
C GLY A 184 -32.53 28.53 3.62
N PHE A 185 -33.43 29.08 2.80
CA PHE A 185 -33.76 30.51 2.78
C PHE A 185 -35.27 30.67 2.96
N PHE A 186 -35.66 31.56 3.86
CA PHE A 186 -37.04 31.69 4.32
C PHE A 186 -37.33 33.11 4.81
N LEU A 187 -38.60 33.40 5.08
CA LEU A 187 -39.03 34.61 5.76
C LEU A 187 -39.41 34.27 7.20
N LEU A 188 -39.10 35.16 8.13
CA LEU A 188 -39.70 35.19 9.45
C LEU A 188 -40.78 36.26 9.47
N SER A 189 -42.00 35.83 9.78
CA SER A 189 -43.12 36.66 10.15
C SER A 189 -43.14 36.80 11.67
N CYS A 190 -43.13 38.03 12.17
CA CYS A 190 -43.23 38.34 13.59
C CYS A 190 -44.47 39.20 13.84
N SER A 191 -45.28 38.83 14.85
CA SER A 191 -46.51 39.55 15.21
C SER A 191 -46.27 41.01 15.66
N SER A 192 -45.08 41.29 16.18
CA SER A 192 -44.64 42.58 16.69
C SER A 192 -43.11 42.70 16.52
N ASN A 193 -42.53 43.86 16.86
CA ASN A 193 -41.08 44.04 16.81
C ASN A 193 -40.41 43.17 17.91
N PRO A 194 -39.61 42.16 17.55
CA PRO A 194 -39.07 41.18 18.49
C PRO A 194 -38.08 41.77 19.52
N PHE A 195 -37.61 42.99 19.30
CA PHE A 195 -36.63 43.67 20.16
C PHE A 195 -37.24 44.72 21.08
N GLN A 196 -38.56 44.95 20.99
CA GLN A 196 -39.27 45.98 21.77
C GLN A 196 -40.53 45.46 22.47
N SER A 197 -40.98 44.25 22.16
CA SER A 197 -42.19 43.66 22.72
C SER A 197 -41.87 42.40 23.51
N ASP A 198 -42.52 42.24 24.67
CA ASP A 198 -42.34 41.08 25.53
C ASP A 198 -43.03 39.81 24.98
N GLU A 199 -44.13 39.95 24.25
CA GLU A 199 -44.82 38.83 23.60
C GLU A 199 -44.65 38.89 22.07
N VAL A 200 -44.00 37.86 21.51
CA VAL A 200 -43.67 37.76 20.09
C VAL A 200 -43.90 36.32 19.63
N SER A 201 -44.73 36.13 18.60
CA SER A 201 -44.84 34.88 17.88
C SER A 201 -44.07 34.96 16.57
N VAL A 202 -43.29 33.92 16.27
CA VAL A 202 -42.47 33.81 15.08
C VAL A 202 -42.98 32.66 14.22
N ASN A 203 -43.27 32.94 12.95
CA ASN A 203 -43.64 31.94 11.96
C ASN A 203 -42.63 31.94 10.80
N ILE A 204 -42.29 30.74 10.30
CA ILE A 204 -41.43 30.60 9.12
C ILE A 204 -42.29 30.46 7.87
N CYS A 205 -42.15 31.41 6.95
CA CYS A 205 -42.92 31.50 5.71
C CYS A 205 -42.03 31.32 4.48
N ALA A 206 -42.64 30.96 3.34
CA ALA A 206 -41.92 30.88 2.07
C ALA A 206 -41.60 32.27 1.52
N LEU A 207 -40.54 32.40 0.70
CA LEU A 207 -40.17 33.68 0.08
C LEU A 207 -41.29 34.27 -0.80
N THR A 208 -42.14 33.41 -1.37
CA THR A 208 -43.31 33.83 -2.19
C THR A 208 -44.37 34.59 -1.41
N GLU A 209 -44.36 34.51 -0.07
CA GLU A 209 -45.37 35.15 0.78
C GLU A 209 -45.02 36.60 1.14
N PHE A 210 -43.85 37.11 0.73
CA PHE A 210 -43.36 38.44 1.12
C PHE A 210 -44.39 39.56 0.94
N GLU A 211 -45.03 39.64 -0.23
CA GLU A 211 -46.01 40.69 -0.52
C GLU A 211 -47.27 40.57 0.35
N ARG A 212 -47.67 39.35 0.72
CA ARG A 212 -48.81 39.10 1.61
C ARG A 212 -48.50 39.62 3.02
N LEU A 213 -47.36 39.22 3.56
CA LEU A 213 -46.89 39.63 4.89
C LEU A 213 -46.73 41.16 4.97
N LEU A 214 -46.25 41.79 3.90
CA LEU A 214 -46.10 43.25 3.83
C LEU A 214 -47.46 43.97 3.92
N LYS A 215 -48.49 43.46 3.25
CA LYS A 215 -49.86 44.01 3.31
C LYS A 215 -50.50 43.85 4.69
N GLU A 216 -50.19 42.75 5.37
CA GLU A 216 -50.64 42.45 6.74
C GLU A 216 -49.90 43.27 7.80
N LYS A 217 -48.91 44.10 7.39
CA LYS A 217 -48.08 44.96 8.27
C LYS A 217 -47.33 44.18 9.34
N GLU A 218 -46.99 42.92 9.06
CA GLU A 218 -46.17 42.12 9.96
C GLU A 218 -44.71 42.57 9.97
N PHE A 219 -44.00 42.25 11.05
CA PHE A 219 -42.57 42.54 11.13
C PHE A 219 -41.77 41.41 10.44
N ILE A 220 -41.16 41.71 9.30
CA ILE A 220 -40.50 40.71 8.44
C ILE A 220 -38.98 40.71 8.65
N ILE A 221 -38.39 39.53 8.82
CA ILE A 221 -36.94 39.30 8.82
C ILE A 221 -36.58 38.23 7.78
N PHE A 222 -35.54 38.44 6.98
CA PHE A 222 -35.06 37.44 6.03
C PHE A 222 -34.18 36.40 6.73
N GLY A 223 -34.50 35.11 6.57
CA GLY A 223 -33.80 34.01 7.23
C GLY A 223 -32.93 33.19 6.28
N LEU A 224 -31.74 32.83 6.76
CA LEU A 224 -30.81 31.90 6.12
C LEU A 224 -30.41 30.84 7.15
N ALA A 225 -30.53 29.56 6.81
CA ALA A 225 -29.82 28.48 7.49
C ALA A 225 -28.31 28.64 7.21
N ASP A 226 -27.58 29.16 8.20
CA ASP A 226 -26.22 29.66 8.03
C ASP A 226 -25.17 28.59 8.38
N PRO A 227 -24.36 28.12 7.42
CA PRO A 227 -23.28 27.16 7.69
C PRO A 227 -22.06 27.76 8.41
N SER A 228 -22.07 29.06 8.72
CA SER A 228 -20.95 29.69 9.41
C SER A 228 -20.82 29.21 10.85
N THR A 229 -19.59 28.87 11.21
CA THR A 229 -19.20 28.50 12.57
C THR A 229 -18.69 29.69 13.38
N LEU A 230 -18.32 30.79 12.71
CA LEU A 230 -17.75 31.99 13.33
C LEU A 230 -18.82 32.94 13.86
N GLU A 231 -18.56 33.53 15.03
CA GLU A 231 -19.50 34.41 15.74
C GLU A 231 -19.97 35.60 14.88
N ASP A 232 -19.03 36.39 14.34
CA ASP A 232 -19.32 37.68 13.69
C ASP A 232 -19.51 37.63 12.17
N TYR A 233 -19.29 36.47 11.53
CA TYR A 233 -19.23 36.37 10.07
C TYR A 233 -20.37 35.49 9.54
N PRO A 234 -21.30 36.02 8.73
CA PRO A 234 -22.26 35.18 8.01
C PRO A 234 -21.57 34.35 6.94
N ALA A 235 -22.15 33.20 6.55
CA ALA A 235 -21.57 32.38 5.50
C ALA A 235 -21.80 32.93 4.09
N TRP A 236 -21.06 32.33 3.16
CA TRP A 236 -21.05 32.60 1.74
C TRP A 236 -22.43 32.70 1.06
N PRO A 237 -23.42 31.82 1.34
CA PRO A 237 -24.75 31.88 0.70
C PRO A 237 -25.48 33.22 0.83
N LEU A 238 -25.20 33.97 1.91
CA LEU A 238 -25.90 35.23 2.17
C LEU A 238 -25.68 36.25 1.04
N ARG A 239 -24.55 36.23 0.34
CA ARG A 239 -24.27 37.13 -0.79
C ARG A 239 -25.34 37.03 -1.90
N ASN A 240 -25.69 35.81 -2.27
CA ASN A 240 -26.67 35.56 -3.33
C ASN A 240 -28.08 35.91 -2.85
N PHE A 241 -28.37 35.64 -1.58
CA PHE A 241 -29.66 35.98 -1.01
C PHE A 241 -29.88 37.50 -0.91
N LEU A 242 -28.88 38.26 -0.47
CA LEU A 242 -28.92 39.73 -0.48
C LEU A 242 -29.09 40.29 -1.89
N THR A 243 -28.46 39.66 -2.89
CA THR A 243 -28.65 40.05 -4.29
C THR A 243 -30.09 39.84 -4.75
N LEU A 244 -30.70 38.70 -4.40
CA LEU A 244 -32.12 38.43 -4.69
C LEU A 244 -33.03 39.45 -4.01
N ILE A 245 -32.80 39.75 -2.72
CA ILE A 245 -33.59 40.71 -1.95
C ILE A 245 -33.50 42.11 -2.56
N SER A 246 -32.29 42.54 -2.91
CA SER A 246 -32.03 43.84 -3.52
C SER A 246 -32.72 43.98 -4.88
N TYR A 247 -32.71 42.93 -5.70
CA TYR A 247 -33.34 42.98 -7.03
C TYR A 247 -34.87 43.06 -6.95
N HIS A 248 -35.51 42.24 -6.10
CA HIS A 248 -36.97 42.13 -6.06
C HIS A 248 -37.67 43.11 -5.12
N TRP A 249 -37.04 43.44 -3.98
CA TRP A 249 -37.75 44.10 -2.88
C TRP A 249 -37.14 45.42 -2.40
N SER A 250 -36.07 45.89 -3.04
CA SER A 250 -35.39 47.14 -2.63
C SER A 250 -36.30 48.36 -2.52
N SER A 251 -37.33 48.48 -3.37
CA SER A 251 -38.30 49.59 -3.32
C SER A 251 -39.19 49.61 -2.08
N HIS A 252 -39.26 48.52 -1.31
CA HIS A 252 -40.10 48.40 -0.12
C HIS A 252 -39.37 48.76 1.18
N PHE A 253 -38.05 48.99 1.15
CA PHE A 253 -37.27 49.25 2.35
C PHE A 253 -36.98 50.75 2.51
N VAL A 254 -37.38 51.30 3.65
CA VAL A 254 -37.01 52.67 4.05
C VAL A 254 -35.51 52.72 4.32
N ASP A 255 -34.82 53.73 3.80
CA ASP A 255 -33.37 53.92 3.91
C ASP A 255 -32.53 52.69 3.45
N ASN A 256 -33.09 51.85 2.58
CA ASN A 256 -32.50 50.58 2.14
C ASN A 256 -32.16 49.61 3.30
N LEU A 257 -32.83 49.75 4.45
CA LEU A 257 -32.55 48.94 5.62
C LEU A 257 -33.20 47.55 5.51
N VAL A 258 -32.38 46.51 5.53
CA VAL A 258 -32.82 45.11 5.47
C VAL A 258 -32.38 44.36 6.73
N ARG A 259 -33.30 43.59 7.30
CA ARG A 259 -33.08 42.76 8.49
C ARG A 259 -32.90 41.31 8.07
N VAL A 260 -31.81 40.70 8.52
CA VAL A 260 -31.44 39.32 8.20
C VAL A 260 -31.11 38.56 9.47
N ILE A 261 -31.54 37.31 9.53
CA ILE A 261 -31.07 36.34 10.51
C ILE A 261 -30.33 35.19 9.84
N CYS A 262 -29.10 35.00 10.27
CA CYS A 262 -28.27 33.85 9.95
C CYS A 262 -28.48 32.81 11.06
N PHE A 263 -29.42 31.92 10.82
CA PHE A 263 -29.90 30.91 11.75
C PHE A 263 -28.93 29.73 11.82
N ARG A 264 -28.37 29.52 13.01
CA ARG A 264 -27.40 28.48 13.34
C ARG A 264 -27.96 27.65 14.49
N ASP A 265 -27.94 26.33 14.32
CA ASP A 265 -28.67 25.40 15.19
C ASP A 265 -27.73 24.35 15.77
N ARG A 266 -27.08 24.67 16.90
CA ARG A 266 -26.03 23.83 17.49
C ARG A 266 -26.53 23.10 18.72
N THR A 267 -25.96 21.91 18.93
CA THR A 267 -26.13 21.14 20.16
C THR A 267 -24.80 21.05 20.88
N HIS A 268 -24.74 21.54 22.12
CA HIS A 268 -23.55 21.47 22.98
C HIS A 268 -23.91 20.79 24.30
N SER A 269 -23.16 19.75 24.69
CA SER A 269 -23.43 18.95 25.89
C SER A 269 -24.88 18.44 26.01
N GLY A 270 -25.47 18.03 24.87
CA GLY A 270 -26.86 17.57 24.81
C GLY A 270 -27.92 18.68 24.85
N LYS A 271 -27.53 19.96 24.97
CA LYS A 271 -28.44 21.10 24.94
C LYS A 271 -28.38 21.81 23.58
N ARG A 272 -29.53 21.86 22.90
CA ARG A 272 -29.71 22.63 21.66
C ARG A 272 -29.82 24.12 21.99
N THR A 273 -29.07 24.97 21.29
CA THR A 273 -29.08 26.42 21.44
C THR A 273 -29.00 27.10 20.08
N ILE A 274 -29.68 28.23 19.93
CA ILE A 274 -29.61 29.09 18.75
C ILE A 274 -29.00 30.46 19.07
N ALA A 275 -28.49 30.65 20.30
CA ALA A 275 -28.04 31.95 20.81
C ALA A 275 -26.89 32.58 19.99
N HIS A 276 -26.12 31.73 19.31
CA HIS A 276 -25.01 32.12 18.43
C HIS A 276 -25.45 32.43 16.99
N SER A 277 -26.76 32.32 16.68
CA SER A 277 -27.33 32.82 15.42
C SER A 277 -27.07 34.31 15.31
N LEU A 278 -26.76 34.78 14.10
CA LEU A 278 -26.31 36.14 13.87
C LEU A 278 -27.46 36.97 13.29
N TYR A 279 -27.82 38.06 13.97
CA TYR A 279 -28.78 39.04 13.46
C TYR A 279 -28.03 40.23 12.83
N LEU A 280 -28.44 40.59 11.62
CA LEU A 280 -27.85 41.66 10.85
C LEU A 280 -28.91 42.69 10.45
N GLU A 281 -28.55 43.96 10.57
CA GLU A 281 -29.22 45.06 9.88
C GLU A 281 -28.24 45.66 8.89
N VAL A 282 -28.58 45.59 7.61
CA VAL A 282 -27.69 46.00 6.53
C VAL A 282 -28.37 47.07 5.68
N ASN A 283 -27.59 48.06 5.26
CA ASN A 283 -27.99 48.95 4.19
C ASN A 283 -27.71 48.21 2.86
N LEU A 284 -28.78 47.91 2.13
CA LEU A 284 -28.76 47.11 0.91
C LEU A 284 -29.20 47.96 -0.30
N PRO A 285 -28.25 48.57 -1.03
CA PRO A 285 -28.57 49.37 -2.21
C PRO A 285 -29.24 48.51 -3.31
N PRO A 286 -30.11 49.10 -4.16
CA PRO A 286 -30.80 48.38 -5.23
C PRO A 286 -29.83 47.90 -6.33
N VAL A 287 -30.04 46.68 -6.83
CA VAL A 287 -29.29 46.09 -7.95
C VAL A 287 -30.24 45.83 -9.11
N LYS A 288 -29.95 46.42 -10.27
CA LYS A 288 -30.75 46.26 -11.51
C LYS A 288 -30.01 45.57 -12.65
N ILE A 289 -28.69 45.42 -12.54
CA ILE A 289 -27.81 44.83 -13.57
C ILE A 289 -27.07 43.64 -12.95
N CYS A 290 -26.78 42.63 -13.75
CA CYS A 290 -26.02 41.46 -13.33
C CYS A 290 -24.65 41.88 -12.79
N ALA A 291 -24.37 41.50 -11.54
CA ALA A 291 -23.11 41.75 -10.88
C ALA A 291 -22.03 40.73 -11.29
N GLU A 292 -20.75 41.11 -11.23
CA GLU A 292 -19.64 40.16 -11.41
C GLU A 292 -19.68 39.09 -10.31
N ALA A 293 -19.38 37.84 -10.67
CA ALA A 293 -19.33 36.73 -9.71
C ALA A 293 -17.90 36.36 -9.31
N THR A 294 -17.74 35.92 -8.06
CA THR A 294 -16.50 35.36 -7.51
C THR A 294 -16.81 34.06 -6.77
N GLY A 295 -15.79 33.30 -6.35
CA GLY A 295 -16.02 32.12 -5.52
C GLY A 295 -15.06 30.95 -5.66
N TRP A 296 -13.96 31.07 -6.42
CA TRP A 296 -12.95 30.00 -6.46
C TRP A 296 -12.35 29.74 -5.09
N GLU A 297 -12.39 28.47 -4.67
CA GLU A 297 -11.90 28.05 -3.36
C GLU A 297 -10.38 28.18 -3.29
N LYS A 298 -9.85 28.63 -2.15
CA LYS A 298 -8.41 28.66 -1.93
C LYS A 298 -7.90 27.28 -1.51
N ASN A 299 -6.68 26.93 -1.90
CA ASN A 299 -6.04 25.69 -1.46
C ASN A 299 -5.54 25.77 0.00
N LYS A 300 -4.96 24.68 0.52
CA LYS A 300 -4.38 24.62 1.88
C LYS A 300 -3.30 25.67 2.15
N LYS A 301 -2.68 26.24 1.10
CA LYS A 301 -1.68 27.33 1.18
C LYS A 301 -2.33 28.72 1.02
N ASN A 302 -3.65 28.81 1.13
CA ASN A 302 -4.44 30.04 0.98
C ASN A 302 -4.27 30.74 -0.39
N LYS A 303 -3.90 30.00 -1.44
CA LYS A 303 -3.76 30.50 -2.82
C LYS A 303 -4.95 30.05 -3.68
N LEU A 304 -5.32 30.88 -4.65
CA LEU A 304 -6.30 30.53 -5.69
C LEU A 304 -5.67 29.54 -6.68
N ALA A 305 -5.70 28.25 -6.34
CA ALA A 305 -5.16 27.18 -7.15
C ALA A 305 -5.89 25.86 -6.87
N PRO A 306 -5.87 24.91 -7.83
CA PRO A 306 -6.42 23.57 -7.65
C PRO A 306 -5.81 22.80 -6.47
N ARG A 307 -6.53 21.76 -6.04
CA ARG A 307 -6.10 20.72 -5.10
C ARG A 307 -5.89 19.41 -5.85
N SER A 308 -5.17 18.49 -5.21
CA SER A 308 -5.00 17.12 -5.71
C SER A 308 -5.13 16.12 -4.56
N VAL A 309 -5.67 14.94 -4.85
CA VAL A 309 -5.74 13.81 -3.92
C VAL A 309 -5.35 12.52 -4.63
N SER A 310 -4.46 11.74 -4.00
CA SER A 310 -4.12 10.40 -4.45
C SER A 310 -4.96 9.40 -3.68
N LEU A 311 -5.64 8.51 -4.39
CA LEU A 311 -6.42 7.42 -3.80
C LEU A 311 -5.83 6.05 -4.14
N ALA A 312 -4.59 6.00 -4.62
CA ALA A 312 -3.91 4.76 -5.01
C ALA A 312 -3.92 3.73 -3.87
N GLU A 313 -3.66 4.12 -2.62
CA GLU A 313 -3.66 3.18 -1.49
C GLU A 313 -5.03 2.52 -1.23
N SER A 314 -6.12 3.18 -1.62
CA SER A 314 -7.49 2.70 -1.41
C SER A 314 -8.15 2.11 -2.67
N MET A 315 -7.60 2.37 -3.86
CA MET A 315 -8.22 2.02 -5.14
C MET A 315 -7.34 1.16 -6.06
N ASP A 316 -6.02 1.14 -5.85
CA ASP A 316 -5.09 0.33 -6.64
C ASP A 316 -5.09 -1.12 -6.12
N PRO A 317 -5.59 -2.10 -6.91
CA PRO A 317 -5.67 -3.49 -6.48
C PRO A 317 -4.31 -4.08 -6.09
N THR A 318 -3.24 -3.65 -6.77
CA THR A 318 -1.88 -4.12 -6.49
C THR A 318 -1.42 -3.63 -5.11
N ARG A 319 -1.59 -2.34 -4.80
CA ARG A 319 -1.23 -1.79 -3.49
C ARG A 319 -2.09 -2.37 -2.37
N LEU A 320 -3.38 -2.60 -2.63
CA LEU A 320 -4.28 -3.25 -1.67
C LEU A 320 -3.77 -4.66 -1.32
N ALA A 321 -3.43 -5.48 -2.33
CA ALA A 321 -2.86 -6.80 -2.10
C ALA A 321 -1.55 -6.75 -1.30
N MET A 322 -0.64 -5.83 -1.62
CA MET A 322 0.60 -5.59 -0.87
C MET A 322 0.35 -5.20 0.58
N SER A 323 -0.60 -4.30 0.82
CA SER A 323 -0.96 -3.89 2.19
C SER A 323 -1.56 -5.05 2.98
N SER A 324 -2.38 -5.91 2.35
CA SER A 324 -2.99 -7.07 3.01
C SER A 324 -1.97 -8.14 3.41
N VAL A 325 -0.98 -8.45 2.55
CA VAL A 325 0.10 -9.40 2.89
C VAL A 325 0.91 -8.88 4.07
N ASN A 326 1.35 -7.62 4.00
CA ASN A 326 2.10 -6.97 5.08
C ASN A 326 1.32 -6.90 6.40
N LEU A 327 0.00 -6.73 6.34
CA LEU A 327 -0.85 -6.73 7.52
C LEU A 327 -0.84 -8.09 8.22
N ASN A 328 -0.92 -9.21 7.50
CA ASN A 328 -0.89 -10.54 8.11
C ASN A 328 0.40 -10.80 8.89
N LEU A 329 1.56 -10.43 8.34
CA LEU A 329 2.84 -10.54 9.02
C LEU A 329 2.90 -9.61 10.25
N LYS A 330 2.44 -8.36 10.11
CA LYS A 330 2.33 -7.42 11.24
C LYS A 330 1.42 -7.95 12.34
N LEU A 331 0.35 -8.67 12.01
CA LEU A 331 -0.52 -9.31 12.99
C LEU A 331 0.20 -10.42 13.77
N MET A 332 1.06 -11.22 13.13
CA MET A 332 1.91 -12.19 13.84
C MET A 332 2.80 -11.47 14.86
N ARG A 333 3.46 -10.38 14.44
CA ARG A 333 4.28 -9.55 15.32
C ARG A 333 3.45 -8.98 16.48
N TRP A 334 2.35 -8.29 16.20
CA TRP A 334 1.58 -7.59 17.23
C TRP A 334 0.87 -8.52 18.21
N ARG A 335 0.40 -9.68 17.76
CA ARG A 335 -0.41 -10.58 18.59
C ARG A 335 0.39 -11.66 19.29
N LEU A 336 1.45 -12.15 18.66
CA LEU A 336 2.17 -13.34 19.12
C LEU A 336 3.62 -13.02 19.51
N MET A 337 4.36 -12.29 18.67
CA MET A 337 5.80 -12.06 18.87
C MET A 337 6.20 -10.60 18.61
N PRO A 338 6.02 -9.67 19.57
CA PRO A 338 6.23 -8.23 19.36
C PRO A 338 7.64 -7.83 18.90
N SER A 339 8.65 -8.59 19.34
CA SER A 339 10.06 -8.38 19.03
C SER A 339 10.48 -8.91 17.66
N LEU A 340 9.59 -9.61 16.93
CA LEU A 340 9.87 -10.16 15.61
C LEU A 340 10.25 -9.06 14.61
N ASP A 341 11.44 -9.15 14.05
CA ASP A 341 11.94 -8.26 13.02
C ASP A 341 11.55 -8.74 11.63
N LEU A 342 10.37 -8.29 11.19
CA LEU A 342 9.86 -8.56 9.84
C LEU A 342 10.66 -7.86 8.74
N GLU A 343 11.38 -6.77 9.05
CA GLU A 343 12.14 -6.01 8.07
C GLU A 343 13.40 -6.77 7.68
N ALA A 344 14.09 -7.37 8.65
CA ALA A 344 15.24 -8.25 8.42
C ALA A 344 14.89 -9.41 7.46
N ILE A 345 13.69 -9.98 7.57
CA ILE A 345 13.24 -11.07 6.68
C ILE A 345 12.83 -10.52 5.31
N SER A 346 11.96 -9.50 5.26
CA SER A 346 11.39 -9.00 4.00
C SER A 346 12.41 -8.34 3.06
N SER A 347 13.46 -7.73 3.61
CA SER A 347 14.55 -7.09 2.85
C SER A 347 15.68 -8.03 2.43
N CYS A 348 15.68 -9.28 2.91
CA CYS A 348 16.72 -10.26 2.61
C CYS A 348 16.66 -10.70 1.14
N LYS A 349 17.76 -10.49 0.40
CA LYS A 349 17.88 -10.91 -1.00
C LYS A 349 18.22 -12.38 -1.09
N CYS A 350 17.32 -13.17 -1.64
CA CYS A 350 17.44 -14.62 -1.71
C CYS A 350 17.82 -15.10 -3.12
N LEU A 351 18.98 -15.76 -3.25
CA LEU A 351 19.38 -16.46 -4.48
C LEU A 351 19.02 -17.94 -4.38
N LEU A 352 18.19 -18.45 -5.29
CA LEU A 352 17.72 -19.83 -5.31
C LEU A 352 18.38 -20.58 -6.48
N LEU A 353 19.39 -21.39 -6.16
CA LEU A 353 20.08 -22.23 -7.15
C LEU A 353 19.33 -23.54 -7.33
N GLY A 354 18.51 -23.59 -8.38
CA GLY A 354 17.58 -24.67 -8.72
C GLY A 354 16.13 -24.20 -8.66
N SER A 355 15.42 -24.32 -9.79
CA SER A 355 13.98 -24.01 -9.93
C SER A 355 13.12 -25.27 -10.02
N GLY A 356 13.63 -26.39 -9.50
CA GLY A 356 12.90 -27.65 -9.39
C GLY A 356 11.87 -27.66 -8.25
N THR A 357 11.58 -28.86 -7.73
CA THR A 357 10.58 -29.07 -6.68
C THR A 357 10.90 -28.26 -5.42
N LEU A 358 12.16 -28.27 -4.98
CA LEU A 358 12.61 -27.48 -3.84
C LEU A 358 12.52 -25.97 -4.12
N GLY A 359 13.08 -25.52 -5.24
CA GLY A 359 13.04 -24.11 -5.66
C GLY A 359 11.65 -23.50 -5.64
N CYS A 360 10.68 -24.19 -6.23
CA CYS A 360 9.29 -23.73 -6.26
C CYS A 360 8.68 -23.57 -4.86
N ASN A 361 8.90 -24.55 -3.99
CA ASN A 361 8.31 -24.56 -2.65
C ASN A 361 9.02 -23.59 -1.69
N VAL A 362 10.35 -23.47 -1.78
CA VAL A 362 11.13 -22.47 -1.04
C VAL A 362 10.69 -21.07 -1.44
N ALA A 363 10.59 -20.77 -2.75
CA ALA A 363 10.15 -19.46 -3.22
C ALA A 363 8.74 -19.08 -2.70
N ARG A 364 7.80 -20.04 -2.67
CA ARG A 364 6.48 -19.83 -2.07
C ARG A 364 6.53 -19.58 -0.56
N GLY A 365 7.40 -20.29 0.17
CA GLY A 365 7.61 -20.06 1.59
C GLY A 365 8.18 -18.67 1.87
N LEU A 366 9.18 -18.25 1.10
CA LEU A 366 9.78 -16.91 1.19
C LEU A 366 8.75 -15.80 0.92
N LEU A 367 7.90 -15.96 -0.10
CA LEU A 367 6.77 -15.04 -0.33
C LEU A 367 5.82 -14.96 0.88
N GLY A 368 5.54 -16.09 1.53
CA GLY A 368 4.72 -16.15 2.74
C GLY A 368 5.28 -15.32 3.89
N TRP A 369 6.61 -15.27 4.00
CA TRP A 369 7.35 -14.43 4.96
C TRP A 369 7.54 -12.97 4.50
N GLY A 370 7.04 -12.61 3.33
CA GLY A 370 7.11 -11.25 2.79
C GLY A 370 8.46 -10.88 2.18
N VAL A 371 9.30 -11.87 1.84
CA VAL A 371 10.55 -11.63 1.10
C VAL A 371 10.24 -10.99 -0.25
N THR A 372 10.91 -9.87 -0.53
CA THR A 372 10.63 -9.07 -1.72
C THR A 372 11.59 -9.32 -2.87
N ASP A 373 12.84 -9.73 -2.62
CA ASP A 373 13.86 -9.95 -3.64
C ASP A 373 14.22 -11.44 -3.77
N ILE A 374 13.82 -12.06 -4.88
CA ILE A 374 14.05 -13.49 -5.16
C ILE A 374 14.64 -13.67 -6.56
N THR A 375 15.83 -14.24 -6.65
CA THR A 375 16.44 -14.61 -7.95
C THR A 375 16.47 -16.12 -8.11
N MET A 376 15.85 -16.60 -9.17
CA MET A 376 15.78 -18.01 -9.55
C MET A 376 16.87 -18.32 -10.58
N VAL A 377 17.65 -19.39 -10.36
CA VAL A 377 18.68 -19.87 -11.29
C VAL A 377 18.39 -21.32 -11.68
N ASP A 378 18.33 -21.61 -12.97
CA ASP A 378 18.14 -22.96 -13.52
C ASP A 378 18.48 -22.95 -15.03
N ASN A 379 19.06 -24.02 -15.56
CA ASN A 379 19.35 -24.15 -17.00
C ASN A 379 18.33 -25.03 -17.76
N GLY A 380 17.33 -25.57 -17.06
CA GLY A 380 16.36 -26.50 -17.61
C GLY A 380 15.08 -25.85 -18.12
N THR A 381 14.29 -26.64 -18.84
CA THR A 381 12.94 -26.28 -19.32
C THR A 381 11.86 -27.06 -18.58
N VAL A 382 10.65 -26.49 -18.48
CA VAL A 382 9.50 -27.15 -17.86
C VAL A 382 9.05 -28.35 -18.71
N SER A 383 9.04 -29.54 -18.12
CA SER A 383 8.55 -30.78 -18.77
C SER A 383 7.16 -31.19 -18.28
N PHE A 384 6.46 -32.05 -19.03
CA PHE A 384 5.09 -32.47 -18.69
C PHE A 384 4.92 -33.11 -17.30
N SER A 385 5.97 -33.72 -16.74
CA SER A 385 5.94 -34.31 -15.40
C SER A 385 6.17 -33.30 -14.27
N ASN A 386 6.59 -32.07 -14.61
CA ASN A 386 6.98 -31.05 -13.63
C ASN A 386 5.81 -30.41 -12.89
N PRO A 387 4.72 -29.94 -13.52
CA PRO A 387 3.67 -29.15 -12.84
C PRO A 387 3.05 -29.80 -11.59
N VAL A 388 2.97 -31.14 -11.56
CA VAL A 388 2.41 -31.88 -10.41
C VAL A 388 3.34 -31.95 -9.20
N ARG A 389 4.62 -31.60 -9.35
CA ARG A 389 5.65 -31.61 -8.29
C ARG A 389 6.27 -30.23 -8.06
N GLN A 390 6.35 -29.40 -9.10
CA GLN A 390 6.99 -28.09 -9.12
C GLN A 390 5.91 -27.02 -9.11
N SER A 391 5.56 -26.56 -7.90
CA SER A 391 4.35 -25.81 -7.58
C SER A 391 4.22 -24.40 -8.19
N LEU A 392 5.17 -23.96 -9.01
CA LEU A 392 5.07 -22.70 -9.76
C LEU A 392 4.62 -22.91 -11.21
N PHE A 393 4.79 -24.10 -11.78
CA PHE A 393 4.53 -24.34 -13.20
C PHE A 393 3.13 -24.90 -13.44
N GLU A 394 2.54 -24.53 -14.57
CA GLU A 394 1.27 -25.04 -15.05
C GLU A 394 1.49 -25.89 -16.30
N PHE A 395 0.46 -26.67 -16.70
CA PHE A 395 0.49 -27.44 -17.94
C PHE A 395 0.75 -26.56 -19.17
N SER A 396 0.30 -25.31 -19.15
CA SER A 396 0.50 -24.31 -20.20
C SER A 396 1.96 -23.86 -20.37
N ASP A 397 2.84 -24.14 -19.40
CA ASP A 397 4.26 -23.84 -19.49
C ASP A 397 5.08 -24.98 -20.13
N CYS A 398 4.44 -26.14 -20.36
CA CYS A 398 5.02 -27.30 -21.04
C CYS A 398 4.84 -27.20 -22.57
N SER A 399 5.75 -27.82 -23.33
CA SER A 399 5.60 -27.99 -24.78
C SER A 399 6.25 -29.28 -25.27
N PRO A 400 5.69 -29.96 -26.29
CA PRO A 400 6.34 -31.09 -26.95
C PRO A 400 7.70 -30.73 -27.60
N SER A 401 7.91 -29.46 -27.96
CA SER A 401 9.12 -28.96 -28.61
C SER A 401 10.10 -28.29 -27.64
N GLY A 402 9.96 -28.51 -26.33
CA GLY A 402 10.70 -27.83 -25.27
C GLY A 402 9.85 -26.76 -24.60
N GLY A 403 9.52 -26.96 -23.32
CA GLY A 403 8.72 -26.02 -22.54
C GLY A 403 9.45 -24.73 -22.23
N LYS A 404 8.81 -23.83 -21.47
CA LYS A 404 9.43 -22.57 -21.07
C LYS A 404 10.70 -22.81 -20.23
N PRO A 405 11.71 -21.91 -20.30
CA PRO A 405 12.82 -21.93 -19.35
C PRO A 405 12.34 -21.81 -17.90
N LYS A 406 12.79 -22.72 -17.03
CA LYS A 406 12.28 -22.83 -15.67
C LYS A 406 12.50 -21.58 -14.83
N ALA A 407 13.71 -21.02 -14.87
CA ALA A 407 14.05 -19.86 -14.06
C ALA A 407 13.16 -18.64 -14.39
N LEU A 408 12.98 -18.35 -15.69
CA LEU A 408 12.13 -17.26 -16.17
C LEU A 408 10.66 -17.51 -15.85
N ALA A 409 10.15 -18.72 -16.13
CA ALA A 409 8.77 -19.09 -15.83
C ALA A 409 8.48 -19.01 -14.33
N ALA A 410 9.41 -19.43 -13.47
CA ALA A 410 9.25 -19.35 -12.01
C ALA A 410 9.13 -17.88 -11.56
N ALA A 411 10.01 -17.00 -12.05
CA ALA A 411 9.96 -15.58 -11.72
C ALA A 411 8.66 -14.89 -12.20
N GLU A 412 8.16 -15.24 -13.38
CA GLU A 412 6.87 -14.76 -13.88
C GLU A 412 5.71 -15.20 -12.95
N LYS A 413 5.71 -16.47 -12.54
CA LYS A 413 4.65 -17.03 -11.70
C LYS A 413 4.66 -16.43 -10.29
N LEU A 414 5.84 -16.12 -9.74
CA LEU A 414 5.95 -15.38 -8.47
C LEU A 414 5.32 -13.99 -8.57
N LYS A 415 5.55 -13.25 -9.66
CA LYS A 415 4.92 -11.93 -9.90
C LYS A 415 3.41 -12.01 -10.08
N LEU A 416 2.91 -13.11 -10.65
CA LEU A 416 1.47 -13.35 -10.75
C LEU A 416 0.84 -13.67 -9.39
N ILE A 417 1.55 -14.39 -8.51
CA ILE A 417 1.11 -14.69 -7.15
C ILE A 417 1.10 -13.42 -6.30
N TYR A 418 2.21 -12.67 -6.32
CA TYR A 418 2.36 -11.44 -5.56
C TYR A 418 3.04 -10.36 -6.41
N PRO A 419 2.30 -9.37 -6.94
CA PRO A 419 2.88 -8.36 -7.82
C PRO A 419 3.92 -7.44 -7.15
N GLY A 420 3.98 -7.43 -5.83
CA GLY A 420 4.98 -6.66 -5.07
C GLY A 420 6.35 -7.32 -4.97
N VAL A 421 6.54 -8.56 -5.46
CA VAL A 421 7.85 -9.24 -5.47
C VAL A 421 8.72 -8.75 -6.63
N ASN A 422 9.97 -8.45 -6.34
CA ASN A 422 11.04 -8.35 -7.31
C ASN A 422 11.63 -9.74 -7.59
N ALA A 423 10.95 -10.51 -8.44
CA ALA A 423 11.44 -11.82 -8.88
C ALA A 423 12.21 -11.73 -10.21
N VAL A 424 13.40 -12.32 -10.27
CA VAL A 424 14.24 -12.40 -11.48
C VAL A 424 14.55 -13.87 -11.79
N GLY A 425 14.49 -14.25 -13.07
CA GLY A 425 14.91 -15.57 -13.52
C GLY A 425 16.18 -15.46 -14.36
N VAL A 426 17.16 -16.31 -14.09
CA VAL A 426 18.42 -16.37 -14.83
C VAL A 426 18.63 -17.79 -15.35
N GLU A 427 18.71 -17.92 -16.66
CA GLU A 427 19.11 -19.18 -17.30
C GLU A 427 20.64 -19.29 -17.23
N LEU A 428 21.13 -20.16 -16.35
CA LEU A 428 22.57 -20.29 -16.08
C LEU A 428 22.88 -21.74 -15.73
N SER A 429 23.86 -22.31 -16.43
CA SER A 429 24.40 -23.63 -16.12
C SER A 429 25.48 -23.49 -15.04
N ILE A 430 25.48 -24.40 -14.06
CA ILE A 430 26.50 -24.45 -13.01
C ILE A 430 27.49 -25.56 -13.35
N PRO A 431 28.76 -25.23 -13.65
CA PRO A 431 29.79 -26.22 -13.95
C PRO A 431 30.01 -27.21 -12.81
N MET A 432 30.23 -28.47 -13.17
CA MET A 432 30.35 -29.58 -12.23
C MET A 432 31.78 -30.17 -12.24
N PRO A 433 32.35 -30.52 -11.08
CA PRO A 433 33.63 -31.25 -11.01
C PRO A 433 33.57 -32.58 -11.79
N GLY A 434 34.66 -32.91 -12.50
CA GLY A 434 34.77 -34.15 -13.26
C GLY A 434 33.97 -34.19 -14.58
N HIS A 435 33.47 -33.04 -15.05
CA HIS A 435 32.84 -32.87 -16.35
C HIS A 435 33.73 -32.00 -17.26
N PRO A 436 34.55 -32.60 -18.13
CA PRO A 436 35.55 -31.86 -18.90
C PRO A 436 34.96 -30.80 -19.83
N VAL A 437 35.61 -29.64 -19.84
CA VAL A 437 35.25 -28.41 -20.55
C VAL A 437 36.24 -28.10 -21.69
N HIS A 438 37.36 -28.82 -21.79
CA HIS A 438 38.43 -28.59 -22.78
C HIS A 438 38.10 -28.98 -24.24
N SER A 439 36.84 -29.23 -24.61
CA SER A 439 36.51 -29.66 -25.98
C SER A 439 36.63 -28.55 -27.02
N SER A 440 36.61 -27.27 -26.61
CA SER A 440 36.87 -26.09 -27.48
C SER A 440 37.14 -24.82 -26.66
N ASP A 441 37.91 -23.87 -27.20
CA ASP A 441 38.16 -22.56 -26.56
C ASP A 441 36.87 -21.76 -26.33
N GLU A 442 35.88 -21.91 -27.22
CA GLU A 442 34.56 -21.30 -27.08
C GLU A 442 33.80 -21.81 -25.84
N LEU A 443 33.91 -23.11 -25.56
CA LEU A 443 33.27 -23.71 -24.39
C LEU A 443 33.93 -23.25 -23.08
N VAL A 444 35.26 -23.13 -23.06
CA VAL A 444 36.00 -22.59 -21.91
C VAL A 444 35.58 -21.15 -21.65
N ALA A 445 35.53 -20.30 -22.68
CA ALA A 445 35.09 -18.91 -22.54
C ALA A 445 33.63 -18.80 -22.07
N LYS A 446 32.74 -19.68 -22.56
CA LYS A 446 31.35 -19.76 -22.08
C LYS A 446 31.29 -20.10 -20.60
N VAL A 447 32.00 -21.15 -20.16
CA VAL A 447 32.03 -21.57 -18.76
C VAL A 447 32.65 -20.51 -17.86
N GLN A 448 33.67 -19.79 -18.33
CA GLN A 448 34.24 -18.65 -17.61
C GLN A 448 33.20 -17.54 -17.38
N ASN A 449 32.39 -17.23 -18.38
CA ASN A 449 31.32 -16.26 -18.25
C ASN A 449 30.20 -16.76 -17.31
N GLU A 450 29.83 -18.04 -17.37
CA GLU A 450 28.85 -18.64 -16.46
C GLU A 450 29.33 -18.59 -15.00
N VAL A 451 30.62 -18.89 -14.75
CA VAL A 451 31.27 -18.76 -13.44
C VAL A 451 31.23 -17.32 -12.95
N HIS A 452 31.61 -16.36 -13.80
CA HIS A 452 31.59 -14.94 -13.44
C HIS A 452 30.17 -14.46 -13.09
N GLN A 453 29.17 -14.85 -13.88
CA GLN A 453 27.78 -14.52 -13.62
C GLN A 453 27.29 -15.13 -12.30
N LEU A 454 27.69 -16.37 -11.99
CA LEU A 454 27.38 -16.98 -10.69
C LEU A 454 28.02 -16.22 -9.52
N GLU A 455 29.27 -15.76 -9.67
CA GLU A 455 29.94 -14.93 -8.66
C GLU A 455 29.20 -13.61 -8.41
N GLU A 456 28.80 -12.90 -9.48
CA GLU A 456 28.02 -11.65 -9.38
C GLU A 456 26.67 -11.86 -8.69
N LEU A 457 25.99 -12.98 -9.01
CA LEU A 457 24.74 -13.35 -8.35
C LEU A 457 24.98 -13.62 -6.86
N ILE A 458 25.99 -14.38 -6.49
CA ILE A 458 26.33 -14.65 -5.08
C ILE A 458 26.67 -13.34 -4.35
N ASP A 459 27.45 -12.45 -4.97
CA ASP A 459 27.86 -11.18 -4.37
C ASP A 459 26.67 -10.24 -4.11
N SER A 460 25.72 -10.19 -5.04
CA SER A 460 24.55 -9.29 -4.98
C SER A 460 23.42 -9.75 -4.04
N HIS A 461 23.50 -10.96 -3.49
CA HIS A 461 22.47 -11.55 -2.60
C HIS A 461 22.99 -11.80 -1.17
N ASP A 462 22.09 -11.83 -0.21
CA ASP A 462 22.43 -11.98 1.21
C ASP A 462 22.53 -13.45 1.62
N VAL A 463 21.64 -14.28 1.06
CA VAL A 463 21.56 -15.73 1.31
C VAL A 463 21.47 -16.50 0.00
N VAL A 464 22.13 -17.66 -0.04
CA VAL A 464 22.11 -18.59 -1.17
C VAL A 464 21.48 -19.91 -0.74
N PHE A 465 20.41 -20.29 -1.43
CA PHE A 465 19.78 -21.60 -1.27
C PHE A 465 20.33 -22.58 -2.31
N LEU A 466 20.88 -23.70 -1.86
CA LEU A 466 21.33 -24.79 -2.74
C LEU A 466 20.21 -25.83 -2.85
N LEU A 467 19.48 -25.79 -3.96
CA LEU A 467 18.25 -26.54 -4.21
C LEU A 467 18.37 -27.43 -5.46
N MET A 468 19.60 -27.77 -5.80
CA MET A 468 19.99 -28.49 -7.01
C MET A 468 19.71 -29.98 -6.88
N ASP A 469 19.71 -30.69 -8.01
CA ASP A 469 19.31 -32.09 -8.10
C ASP A 469 20.46 -33.09 -7.95
N THR A 470 21.70 -32.63 -8.06
CA THR A 470 22.90 -33.47 -7.93
C THR A 470 23.85 -32.94 -6.87
N ARG A 471 24.76 -33.80 -6.42
CA ARG A 471 25.80 -33.42 -5.47
C ARG A 471 26.90 -32.59 -6.13
N GLU A 472 27.29 -32.95 -7.35
CA GLU A 472 28.43 -32.33 -8.04
C GLU A 472 28.16 -30.84 -8.30
N SER A 473 26.93 -30.52 -8.68
CA SER A 473 26.51 -29.16 -8.97
C SER A 473 26.49 -28.25 -7.74
N ARG A 474 26.42 -28.81 -6.52
CA ARG A 474 26.48 -28.05 -5.26
C ARG A 474 27.89 -27.61 -4.90
N TRP A 475 28.93 -28.25 -5.45
CA TRP A 475 30.32 -28.01 -5.05
C TRP A 475 30.76 -26.57 -5.30
N LEU A 476 30.59 -26.09 -6.54
CA LEU A 476 31.06 -24.78 -6.95
C LEU A 476 30.38 -23.65 -6.13
N PRO A 477 29.04 -23.60 -6.00
CA PRO A 477 28.39 -22.62 -5.12
C PRO A 477 28.80 -22.73 -3.65
N THR A 478 29.01 -23.95 -3.14
CA THR A 478 29.43 -24.15 -1.74
C THR A 478 30.78 -23.51 -1.49
N MET A 479 31.75 -23.77 -2.35
CA MET A 479 33.10 -23.23 -2.25
C MET A 479 33.09 -21.69 -2.41
N MET A 480 32.41 -21.16 -3.43
CA MET A 480 32.30 -19.72 -3.66
C MET A 480 31.68 -18.99 -2.46
N CYS A 481 30.58 -19.51 -1.92
CA CYS A 481 29.91 -18.91 -0.77
C CYS A 481 30.78 -18.97 0.49
N ALA A 482 31.53 -20.05 0.69
CA ALA A 482 32.49 -20.17 1.79
C ALA A 482 33.66 -19.19 1.64
N ALA A 483 34.12 -18.93 0.41
CA ALA A 483 35.18 -17.95 0.13
C ALA A 483 34.73 -16.49 0.31
N LYS A 484 33.42 -16.23 0.17
CA LYS A 484 32.77 -14.91 0.21
C LYS A 484 31.93 -14.66 1.48
N ASP A 485 32.02 -15.54 2.47
CA ASP A 485 31.31 -15.45 3.76
C ASP A 485 29.78 -15.29 3.64
N LYS A 486 29.19 -15.95 2.65
CA LYS A 486 27.75 -15.91 2.38
C LYS A 486 27.01 -16.97 3.20
N LEU A 487 25.81 -16.61 3.69
CA LEU A 487 24.94 -17.58 4.35
C LEU A 487 24.40 -18.54 3.30
N VAL A 488 24.58 -19.84 3.53
CA VAL A 488 24.10 -20.89 2.64
C VAL A 488 23.09 -21.75 3.38
N ILE A 489 21.95 -22.01 2.76
CA ILE A 489 20.98 -23.03 3.20
C ILE A 489 20.90 -24.09 2.12
N ASN A 490 21.41 -25.27 2.43
CA ASN A 490 21.41 -26.42 1.53
C ASN A 490 20.24 -27.33 1.86
N SER A 491 19.45 -27.69 0.84
CA SER A 491 18.40 -28.70 0.95
C SER A 491 18.58 -29.80 -0.08
N ALA A 492 18.56 -31.05 0.38
CA ALA A 492 18.85 -32.27 -0.38
C ALA A 492 17.79 -33.34 -0.10
N LEU A 493 17.47 -34.16 -1.11
CA LEU A 493 16.36 -35.12 -1.05
C LEU A 493 16.84 -36.56 -1.34
N GLY A 494 16.37 -37.49 -0.53
CA GLY A 494 16.34 -38.92 -0.84
C GLY A 494 14.94 -39.38 -1.27
N PHE A 495 14.76 -40.70 -1.40
CA PHE A 495 13.46 -41.28 -1.71
C PHE A 495 12.39 -40.93 -0.65
N ASP A 496 12.67 -41.18 0.62
CA ASP A 496 11.78 -40.95 1.76
C ASP A 496 12.43 -40.12 2.89
N SER A 497 13.57 -39.51 2.62
CA SER A 497 14.35 -38.72 3.57
C SER A 497 14.77 -37.37 3.00
N TYR A 498 15.14 -36.44 3.87
CA TYR A 498 15.65 -35.13 3.49
C TYR A 498 16.76 -34.65 4.42
N LEU A 499 17.60 -33.75 3.90
CA LEU A 499 18.59 -32.99 4.64
C LEU A 499 18.36 -31.50 4.38
N VAL A 500 18.25 -30.72 5.45
CA VAL A 500 18.30 -29.26 5.42
C VAL A 500 19.45 -28.84 6.32
N MET A 501 20.37 -28.00 5.85
CA MET A 501 21.46 -27.52 6.67
C MET A 501 21.91 -26.13 6.30
N ARG A 502 22.49 -25.41 7.26
CA ARG A 502 23.20 -24.15 7.00
C ARG A 502 24.70 -24.39 7.00
N HIS A 503 25.46 -23.72 6.14
CA HIS A 503 26.92 -23.83 6.18
C HIS A 503 27.52 -22.92 7.26
N GLY A 504 28.67 -23.31 7.81
CA GLY A 504 29.47 -22.43 8.66
C GLY A 504 30.12 -21.29 7.87
N ILE A 505 30.21 -20.11 8.49
CA ILE A 505 30.84 -18.91 7.93
C ILE A 505 32.16 -18.65 8.66
N ILE A 506 33.16 -18.17 7.93
CA ILE A 506 34.49 -17.87 8.45
C ILE A 506 34.59 -16.36 8.63
N THR A 507 34.92 -15.87 9.82
CA THR A 507 35.34 -14.46 9.99
C THR A 507 36.78 -14.41 10.50
N PRO A 508 37.60 -13.43 10.06
CA PRO A 508 39.01 -13.34 10.48
C PRO A 508 39.19 -13.26 12.01
N GLU A 509 38.20 -12.70 12.71
CA GLU A 509 38.22 -12.44 14.16
C GLU A 509 37.92 -13.70 15.00
N GLN A 510 37.40 -14.77 14.40
CA GLN A 510 36.97 -16.00 15.10
C GLN A 510 37.82 -17.24 14.78
N GLN A 511 39.05 -17.08 14.27
CA GLN A 511 39.96 -18.19 13.95
C GLN A 511 40.25 -19.19 15.10
N ALA A 512 39.79 -18.91 16.33
CA ALA A 512 39.91 -19.78 17.49
C ALA A 512 38.62 -20.57 17.87
N ALA A 513 37.47 -20.35 17.20
CA ALA A 513 36.20 -21.01 17.54
C ALA A 513 35.91 -22.23 16.63
N LYS A 514 35.25 -23.26 17.17
CA LYS A 514 34.82 -24.46 16.44
C LYS A 514 33.88 -24.09 15.29
N LYS A 515 34.32 -24.29 14.05
CA LYS A 515 33.61 -23.94 12.80
C LYS A 515 32.58 -25.01 12.44
N LEU A 516 31.41 -24.62 11.93
CA LEU A 516 30.44 -25.57 11.37
C LEU A 516 30.85 -26.04 9.97
N GLY A 517 30.62 -27.32 9.70
CA GLY A 517 30.91 -27.93 8.41
C GLY A 517 29.99 -27.45 7.28
N CYS A 518 30.43 -27.60 6.04
CA CYS A 518 29.55 -27.50 4.88
C CYS A 518 28.97 -28.88 4.54
N TYR A 519 28.14 -28.95 3.50
CA TYR A 519 27.58 -30.18 2.96
C TYR A 519 28.64 -31.27 2.69
N PHE A 520 29.85 -30.89 2.26
CA PHE A 520 30.95 -31.81 1.92
C PHE A 520 31.87 -32.17 3.10
N CYS A 521 31.63 -31.68 4.32
CA CYS A 521 32.52 -32.00 5.47
C CYS A 521 32.30 -33.40 6.04
N ASN A 522 31.14 -34.02 5.80
CA ASN A 522 30.76 -35.29 6.43
C ASN A 522 30.94 -36.51 5.53
N ASP A 523 31.52 -36.31 4.35
CA ASP A 523 31.79 -37.38 3.41
C ASP A 523 33.28 -37.38 3.07
N VAL A 524 33.89 -38.55 3.11
CA VAL A 524 35.31 -38.76 2.81
C VAL A 524 35.53 -38.99 1.31
N VAL A 525 34.64 -38.56 0.42
CA VAL A 525 34.82 -38.73 -1.04
C VAL A 525 34.59 -37.41 -1.76
N ALA A 526 35.43 -37.09 -2.74
CA ALA A 526 35.25 -35.91 -3.59
C ALA A 526 33.97 -36.01 -4.45
N PRO A 527 33.32 -34.87 -4.76
CA PRO A 527 32.28 -34.84 -5.78
C PRO A 527 32.88 -35.25 -7.13
N GLY A 528 32.24 -36.23 -7.76
CA GLY A 528 32.66 -36.79 -9.04
C GLY A 528 31.46 -37.35 -9.78
N ASN A 529 31.62 -37.77 -11.04
CA ASN A 529 30.50 -38.21 -11.88
C ASN A 529 29.70 -39.36 -11.24
N SER A 530 28.62 -39.03 -10.53
CA SER A 530 27.86 -39.94 -9.69
C SER A 530 26.60 -40.47 -10.37
N LEU A 531 26.40 -40.23 -11.67
CA LEU A 531 25.25 -40.68 -12.47
C LEU A 531 25.08 -42.22 -12.51
N ARG A 532 25.91 -43.00 -11.80
CA ARG A 532 25.89 -44.46 -11.82
C ARG A 532 25.53 -45.21 -10.51
N ASP A 533 25.64 -44.70 -9.27
CA ASP A 533 25.57 -45.63 -8.09
C ASP A 533 25.14 -45.13 -6.65
N ARG A 534 24.27 -44.12 -6.41
CA ARG A 534 23.82 -43.79 -5.01
C ARG A 534 22.37 -43.29 -4.86
N SER A 535 21.75 -43.43 -3.68
CA SER A 535 20.31 -43.16 -3.45
C SER A 535 19.92 -41.78 -2.85
N LEU A 536 20.86 -41.07 -2.22
CA LEU A 536 20.65 -39.71 -1.68
C LEU A 536 21.22 -38.70 -2.67
N ASP A 537 20.42 -37.70 -3.08
CA ASP A 537 20.76 -36.73 -4.15
C ASP A 537 20.91 -37.33 -5.57
N GLN A 538 20.36 -38.51 -5.86
CA GLN A 538 20.08 -38.92 -7.24
C GLN A 538 18.60 -38.68 -7.59
N GLN A 539 18.38 -37.85 -8.62
CA GLN A 539 17.10 -37.62 -9.30
C GLN A 539 15.92 -37.29 -8.36
N CYS A 540 15.75 -36.00 -8.02
CA CYS A 540 14.62 -35.49 -7.23
C CYS A 540 13.21 -35.89 -7.75
N THR A 541 13.11 -36.39 -8.98
CA THR A 541 11.91 -36.97 -9.59
C THR A 541 11.42 -38.26 -8.93
N VAL A 542 12.31 -39.05 -8.30
CA VAL A 542 11.99 -40.33 -7.66
C VAL A 542 11.98 -40.17 -6.13
N SER A 543 11.37 -39.10 -5.62
CA SER A 543 11.11 -38.90 -4.19
C SER A 543 9.62 -38.97 -3.87
N ARG A 544 9.28 -39.39 -2.65
CA ARG A 544 7.91 -39.29 -2.11
C ARG A 544 7.50 -37.80 -2.13
N PRO A 545 6.35 -37.42 -2.75
CA PRO A 545 6.04 -36.02 -3.02
C PRO A 545 6.11 -35.07 -1.80
N GLY A 546 5.67 -35.54 -0.63
CA GLY A 546 5.66 -34.76 0.61
C GLY A 546 7.03 -34.39 1.16
N VAL A 547 8.08 -35.14 0.84
CA VAL A 547 9.46 -34.91 1.36
C VAL A 547 9.92 -33.49 1.01
N SER A 548 9.71 -33.11 -0.25
CA SER A 548 10.14 -31.81 -0.75
C SER A 548 9.45 -30.62 -0.08
N MET A 549 8.16 -30.76 0.25
CA MET A 549 7.38 -29.72 0.91
C MET A 549 7.89 -29.50 2.34
N ILE A 550 8.16 -30.59 3.06
CA ILE A 550 8.71 -30.55 4.42
C ILE A 550 10.10 -29.93 4.40
N ALA A 551 10.99 -30.41 3.52
CA ALA A 551 12.36 -29.90 3.41
C ALA A 551 12.38 -28.40 3.06
N SER A 552 11.52 -27.96 2.15
CA SER A 552 11.44 -26.56 1.74
C SER A 552 10.91 -25.66 2.86
N ALA A 553 9.87 -26.10 3.59
CA ALA A 553 9.36 -25.37 4.74
C ALA A 553 10.43 -25.19 5.82
N LEU A 554 11.13 -26.27 6.17
CA LEU A 554 12.21 -26.24 7.15
C LEU A 554 13.38 -25.37 6.71
N ALA A 555 13.71 -25.34 5.43
CA ALA A 555 14.77 -24.46 4.90
C ALA A 555 14.41 -22.96 5.04
N VAL A 556 13.15 -22.60 4.78
CA VAL A 556 12.68 -21.22 4.94
C VAL A 556 12.58 -20.82 6.41
N GLU A 557 12.04 -21.70 7.27
CA GLU A 557 11.98 -21.43 8.71
C GLU A 557 13.37 -21.34 9.33
N LEU A 558 14.33 -22.15 8.87
CA LEU A 558 15.72 -22.03 9.31
C LEU A 558 16.32 -20.67 8.94
N LEU A 559 16.03 -20.14 7.75
CA LEU A 559 16.44 -18.77 7.39
C LEU A 559 15.83 -17.75 8.34
N ALA A 560 14.50 -17.81 8.54
CA ALA A 560 13.80 -16.88 9.40
C ALA A 560 14.41 -16.90 10.81
N SER A 561 14.65 -18.07 11.38
CA SER A 561 15.27 -18.20 12.70
C SER A 561 16.71 -17.66 12.73
N VAL A 562 17.53 -17.90 11.70
CA VAL A 562 18.89 -17.33 11.60
C VAL A 562 18.83 -15.80 11.58
N LEU A 563 17.92 -15.20 10.82
CA LEU A 563 17.80 -13.74 10.72
C LEU A 563 17.28 -13.09 12.01
N GLN A 564 16.52 -13.82 12.83
CA GLN A 564 16.06 -13.36 14.14
C GLN A 564 17.06 -13.64 15.28
N HIS A 565 18.13 -14.37 15.01
CA HIS A 565 19.14 -14.68 16.01
C HIS A 565 20.05 -13.45 16.27
N PRO A 566 20.40 -13.11 17.52
CA PRO A 566 21.28 -11.97 17.82
C PRO A 566 22.64 -12.03 17.09
N SER A 567 23.27 -13.21 17.06
CA SER A 567 24.49 -13.49 16.29
C SER A 567 24.28 -13.71 14.78
N GLY A 568 23.04 -13.63 14.29
CA GLY A 568 22.68 -13.82 12.89
C GLY A 568 23.28 -15.09 12.27
N LYS A 569 23.90 -14.92 11.10
CA LYS A 569 24.58 -15.99 10.35
C LYS A 569 25.79 -16.64 11.04
N LEU A 570 26.30 -16.04 12.13
CA LEU A 570 27.43 -16.56 12.92
C LEU A 570 26.98 -17.37 14.15
N CYS A 571 25.68 -17.63 14.30
CA CYS A 571 25.18 -18.38 15.45
C CYS A 571 25.74 -19.81 15.48
N MET A 572 26.12 -20.27 16.68
CA MET A 572 26.43 -21.68 16.91
C MET A 572 25.13 -22.50 16.90
N PRO A 573 25.18 -23.82 16.66
CA PRO A 573 23.97 -24.62 16.64
C PRO A 573 23.47 -24.84 18.05
N ASP A 574 22.17 -24.67 18.25
CA ASP A 574 21.56 -24.98 19.54
C ASP A 574 21.67 -26.48 19.81
N ASN A 575 22.27 -26.82 20.95
CA ASN A 575 22.31 -28.20 21.41
C ASN A 575 20.91 -28.59 21.88
N ALA A 576 20.36 -29.70 21.39
CA ALA A 576 19.04 -30.22 21.78
C ALA A 576 18.89 -30.55 23.29
N GLN A 577 19.96 -30.39 24.08
CA GLN A 577 20.03 -30.64 25.53
C GLN A 577 20.42 -29.39 26.36
N GLY A 578 20.62 -28.22 25.74
CA GLY A 578 20.94 -26.99 26.47
C GLY A 578 19.68 -26.30 27.03
N GLU A 579 19.82 -25.62 28.18
CA GLU A 579 18.76 -24.72 28.68
C GLU A 579 18.56 -23.56 27.68
N PHE A 580 17.31 -23.26 27.34
CA PHE A 580 16.96 -22.18 26.42
C PHE A 580 17.24 -20.83 27.09
N ASP A 581 18.27 -20.10 26.64
CA ASP A 581 18.48 -18.70 27.00
C ASP A 581 17.83 -17.81 25.92
N PRO A 582 16.74 -17.07 26.24
CA PRO A 582 16.09 -16.15 25.31
C PRO A 582 17.00 -15.02 24.82
N ALA A 583 18.09 -14.69 25.53
CA ALA A 583 19.02 -13.64 25.15
C ALA A 583 20.05 -14.11 24.11
N GLU A 584 20.33 -15.42 24.05
CA GLU A 584 21.31 -16.01 23.13
C GLU A 584 20.67 -16.86 22.02
N SER A 585 19.34 -17.06 22.06
CA SER A 585 18.60 -17.88 21.09
C SER A 585 17.79 -17.02 20.10
N SER A 586 17.39 -17.62 18.98
CA SER A 586 16.46 -16.96 18.05
C SER A 586 15.05 -16.87 18.62
N LEU A 587 14.36 -15.76 18.34
CA LEU A 587 12.96 -15.53 18.70
C LEU A 587 12.00 -16.59 18.14
N LEU A 588 12.37 -17.22 17.03
CA LEU A 588 11.57 -18.23 16.33
C LEU A 588 11.88 -19.67 16.77
N GLY A 589 12.74 -19.85 17.77
CA GLY A 589 13.14 -21.15 18.29
C GLY A 589 14.58 -21.53 17.88
N PRO A 590 14.95 -22.81 18.01
CA PRO A 590 16.34 -23.23 17.83
C PRO A 590 16.82 -23.10 16.38
N VAL A 591 18.12 -22.83 16.22
CA VAL A 591 18.84 -22.67 14.96
C VAL A 591 19.84 -23.83 14.76
N PRO A 592 19.35 -25.03 14.39
CA PRO A 592 20.20 -26.20 14.23
C PRO A 592 21.21 -26.02 13.08
N HIS A 593 22.28 -26.82 13.11
CA HIS A 593 23.20 -26.93 11.98
C HIS A 593 22.59 -27.74 10.84
N GLN A 594 22.11 -28.95 11.14
CA GLN A 594 21.45 -29.84 10.19
C GLN A 594 20.11 -30.32 10.74
N ILE A 595 19.18 -30.58 9.83
CA ILE A 595 17.88 -31.20 10.09
C ILE A 595 17.77 -32.37 9.11
N ARG A 596 17.75 -33.60 9.63
CA ARG A 596 17.58 -34.83 8.85
C ARG A 596 16.26 -35.47 9.20
N GLY A 597 15.39 -35.67 8.22
CA GLY A 597 14.11 -36.31 8.44
C GLY A 597 13.95 -37.59 7.63
N PHE A 598 13.21 -38.54 8.19
CA PHE A 598 12.91 -39.84 7.61
C PHE A 598 11.40 -40.08 7.72
N LEU A 599 10.70 -40.14 6.58
CA LEU A 599 9.24 -40.28 6.53
C LEU A 599 8.77 -41.72 6.74
N SER A 600 9.66 -42.70 6.66
CA SER A 600 9.33 -44.12 6.92
C SER A 600 9.01 -44.37 8.39
N ASN A 601 9.70 -43.66 9.30
CA ASN A 601 9.52 -43.79 10.75
C ASN A 601 9.10 -42.49 11.45
N ASN A 602 8.83 -41.42 10.69
CA ASN A 602 8.47 -40.08 11.19
C ASN A 602 9.50 -39.49 12.17
N GLN A 603 10.78 -39.74 11.93
CA GLN A 603 11.87 -39.28 12.79
C GLN A 603 12.55 -38.03 12.20
N VAL A 604 12.93 -37.09 13.08
CA VAL A 604 13.77 -35.93 12.75
C VAL A 604 14.98 -35.90 13.69
N LEU A 605 16.16 -35.71 13.13
CA LEU A 605 17.45 -35.64 13.84
C LEU A 605 18.10 -34.27 13.59
N TYR A 606 18.83 -33.78 14.60
CA TYR A 606 19.53 -32.48 14.55
C TYR A 606 21.05 -32.61 14.75
N PRO A 607 21.78 -33.29 13.84
CA PRO A 607 23.22 -33.44 14.02
C PRO A 607 23.96 -32.13 13.75
N SER A 608 25.04 -31.93 14.50
CA SER A 608 26.00 -30.85 14.28
C SER A 608 27.35 -31.46 13.92
N THR A 609 28.07 -30.82 13.01
CA THR A 609 29.31 -31.36 12.43
C THR A 609 30.30 -30.21 12.29
N GLU A 610 31.52 -30.44 12.73
CA GLU A 610 32.59 -29.47 12.67
C GLU A 610 33.17 -29.40 11.25
N ALA A 611 33.77 -28.27 10.90
CA ALA A 611 34.44 -28.14 9.62
C ALA A 611 35.64 -29.07 9.53
N PHE A 612 35.68 -29.86 8.48
CA PHE A 612 36.74 -30.81 8.26
C PHE A 612 37.92 -30.14 7.55
N SER A 613 39.12 -30.24 8.13
CA SER A 613 40.34 -29.60 7.62
C SER A 613 40.74 -30.07 6.22
N LYS A 614 40.34 -31.29 5.83
CA LYS A 614 40.58 -31.85 4.50
C LYS A 614 39.35 -31.80 3.57
N CYS A 615 38.32 -31.03 3.92
CA CYS A 615 37.12 -30.90 3.10
C CYS A 615 37.44 -30.42 1.68
N THR A 616 36.88 -31.09 0.68
CA THR A 616 37.08 -30.77 -0.75
C THR A 616 36.40 -29.48 -1.22
N ALA A 617 35.62 -28.81 -0.36
CA ALA A 617 34.93 -27.56 -0.70
C ALA A 617 35.28 -26.37 0.20
N CYS A 618 35.34 -26.54 1.53
CA CYS A 618 35.51 -25.43 2.47
C CYS A 618 36.76 -25.51 3.36
N SER A 619 37.74 -26.36 3.01
CA SER A 619 39.05 -26.36 3.66
C SER A 619 39.85 -25.12 3.26
N ASP A 620 40.72 -24.67 4.13
CA ASP A 620 41.54 -23.48 3.87
C ASP A 620 42.41 -23.67 2.62
N ILE A 621 42.90 -24.91 2.38
CA ILE A 621 43.65 -25.26 1.16
C ILE A 621 42.83 -24.95 -0.10
N VAL A 622 41.58 -25.40 -0.18
CA VAL A 622 40.72 -25.19 -1.35
C VAL A 622 40.36 -23.71 -1.50
N LEU A 623 40.04 -23.04 -0.40
CA LEU A 623 39.67 -21.62 -0.42
C LEU A 623 40.85 -20.74 -0.84
N ASP A 624 42.07 -21.05 -0.40
CA ASP A 624 43.28 -20.32 -0.78
C ASP A 624 43.65 -20.54 -2.24
N GLN A 625 43.48 -21.75 -2.78
CA GLN A 625 43.66 -22.03 -4.21
C GLN A 625 42.67 -21.24 -5.06
N TYR A 626 41.38 -21.25 -4.71
CA TYR A 626 40.38 -20.47 -5.44
C TYR A 626 40.65 -18.96 -5.35
N LYS A 627 41.03 -18.44 -4.18
CA LYS A 627 41.35 -17.00 -4.01
C LYS A 627 42.59 -16.57 -4.81
N SER A 628 43.59 -17.44 -4.92
CA SER A 628 44.86 -17.13 -5.59
C SER A 628 44.81 -17.33 -7.11
N GLN A 629 44.24 -18.45 -7.57
CA GLN A 629 44.24 -18.85 -8.99
C GLN A 629 42.89 -18.61 -9.70
N LYS A 630 41.82 -18.34 -8.96
CA LYS A 630 40.47 -18.03 -9.49
C LYS A 630 39.99 -19.08 -10.51
N PHE A 631 39.73 -18.65 -11.75
CA PHE A 631 39.15 -19.50 -12.79
C PHE A 631 40.10 -20.61 -13.24
N ASP A 632 41.41 -20.40 -13.20
CA ASP A 632 42.38 -21.42 -13.63
C ASP A 632 42.29 -22.67 -12.73
N PHE A 633 42.18 -22.46 -11.41
CA PHE A 633 41.91 -23.56 -10.48
C PHE A 633 40.59 -24.26 -10.75
N LEU A 634 39.52 -23.51 -11.04
CA LEU A 634 38.22 -24.09 -11.37
C LEU A 634 38.29 -24.94 -12.65
N LEU A 635 39.02 -24.45 -13.66
CA LEU A 635 39.24 -25.16 -14.90
C LEU A 635 39.96 -26.49 -14.64
N ASP A 636 41.00 -26.50 -13.80
CA ASP A 636 41.67 -27.74 -13.40
C ASP A 636 40.71 -28.71 -12.71
N VAL A 637 39.85 -28.23 -11.80
CA VAL A 637 38.86 -29.06 -11.09
C VAL A 637 37.82 -29.66 -12.04
N PHE A 638 37.32 -28.89 -13.01
CA PHE A 638 36.30 -29.40 -13.94
C PHE A 638 36.86 -30.45 -14.88
N ASN A 639 38.13 -30.33 -15.26
CA ASN A 639 38.77 -31.18 -16.25
C ASN A 639 39.52 -32.38 -15.67
N SER A 640 39.89 -32.32 -14.39
CA SER A 640 40.63 -33.40 -13.75
C SER A 640 39.72 -34.55 -13.32
N PRO A 641 40.26 -35.78 -13.18
CA PRO A 641 39.56 -36.89 -12.56
C PRO A 641 39.12 -36.53 -11.13
N ASN A 642 38.11 -37.26 -10.61
CA ASN A 642 37.54 -37.05 -9.27
C ASN A 642 38.59 -36.97 -8.14
N SER A 643 39.79 -37.54 -8.32
CA SER A 643 40.86 -37.55 -7.32
C SER A 643 41.58 -36.22 -7.13
N TYR A 644 41.51 -35.26 -8.07
CA TYR A 644 42.31 -34.02 -7.97
C TYR A 644 42.03 -33.24 -6.68
N LEU A 645 40.76 -33.09 -6.30
CA LEU A 645 40.36 -32.44 -5.05
C LEU A 645 40.76 -33.26 -3.83
N GLU A 646 40.75 -34.60 -3.92
CA GLU A 646 41.18 -35.50 -2.83
C GLU A 646 42.69 -35.41 -2.60
N ASP A 647 43.47 -35.35 -3.68
CA ASP A 647 44.92 -35.21 -3.67
C ASP A 647 45.31 -33.85 -3.07
N LEU A 648 44.63 -32.78 -3.51
CA LEU A 648 44.86 -31.42 -3.05
C LEU A 648 44.64 -31.27 -1.54
N THR A 649 43.60 -31.87 -0.99
CA THR A 649 43.27 -31.75 0.44
C THR A 649 43.95 -32.80 1.31
N GLY A 650 44.72 -33.72 0.73
CA GLY A 650 45.35 -34.84 1.43
C GLY A 650 44.34 -35.88 1.93
N LEU A 651 43.16 -35.94 1.30
CA LEU A 651 42.15 -36.98 1.50
C LEU A 651 42.63 -38.32 0.94
N THR A 652 43.31 -38.32 -0.22
CA THR A 652 43.88 -39.54 -0.81
C THR A 652 44.85 -40.23 0.14
N LEU A 653 45.72 -39.45 0.79
CA LEU A 653 46.64 -39.95 1.82
C LEU A 653 45.89 -40.50 3.03
N LEU A 654 44.78 -39.86 3.43
CA LEU A 654 43.95 -40.35 4.54
C LEU A 654 43.34 -41.72 4.19
N HIS A 655 42.81 -41.89 2.98
CA HIS A 655 42.29 -43.18 2.52
C HIS A 655 43.34 -44.28 2.52
N GLN A 656 44.55 -43.98 2.05
CA GLN A 656 45.67 -44.93 2.07
C GLN A 656 46.03 -45.33 3.51
N GLN A 657 46.09 -44.36 4.43
CA GLN A 657 46.37 -44.60 5.85
C GLN A 657 45.27 -45.44 6.52
N THR A 658 44.00 -45.15 6.23
CA THR A 658 42.87 -45.93 6.77
C THR A 658 42.87 -47.34 6.21
N ALA A 659 43.07 -47.52 4.90
CA ALA A 659 43.14 -48.84 4.28
C ALA A 659 44.33 -49.68 4.81
N GLN A 660 45.48 -49.04 5.04
CA GLN A 660 46.62 -49.71 5.66
C GLN A 660 46.31 -50.11 7.11
N ALA A 661 45.71 -49.22 7.90
CA ALA A 661 45.33 -49.53 9.28
C ALA A 661 44.27 -50.64 9.36
N GLU A 662 43.31 -50.68 8.42
CA GLU A 662 42.34 -51.78 8.32
C GLU A 662 43.01 -53.10 7.95
N ALA A 663 43.98 -53.09 7.03
CA ALA A 663 44.77 -54.26 6.68
C ALA A 663 45.59 -54.76 7.88
N ASP A 664 46.23 -53.85 8.62
CA ASP A 664 47.00 -54.18 9.82
C ASP A 664 46.08 -54.78 10.90
N ILE A 665 44.88 -54.22 11.13
CA ILE A 665 43.89 -54.75 12.10
C ILE A 665 43.42 -56.16 11.72
N LEU A 666 43.27 -56.45 10.42
CA LEU A 666 42.90 -57.78 9.92
C LEU A 666 44.05 -58.79 10.06
N GLU A 667 45.31 -58.36 9.99
CA GLU A 667 46.48 -59.23 10.19
C GLU A 667 46.72 -59.62 11.66
N PHE A 668 46.25 -58.83 12.64
CA PHE A 668 46.34 -59.18 14.07
C PHE A 668 45.31 -60.23 14.55
N SER A 669 44.48 -60.78 13.65
CA SER A 669 43.39 -61.71 13.98
C SER A 669 43.78 -63.20 14.04
N ASP A 670 44.95 -63.61 13.54
CA ASP A 670 45.21 -65.05 13.30
C ASP A 670 46.27 -65.71 14.19
N THR A 671 46.78 -65.03 15.24
CA THR A 671 47.63 -65.71 16.23
C THR A 671 47.44 -65.17 17.65
N GLU A 672 46.41 -65.65 18.35
CA GLU A 672 46.48 -65.94 19.78
C GLU A 672 45.42 -66.98 20.18
N SER A 673 45.72 -68.24 19.84
CA SER A 673 45.16 -69.40 20.52
C SER A 673 46.22 -70.50 20.59
N ILE A 674 46.95 -70.56 21.71
CA ILE A 674 47.35 -71.81 22.38
C ILE A 674 47.19 -71.59 23.89
#